data_AF-A0A6P6T9D3-F1
#
_entry.id   AF-A0A6P6T9D3-F1
#
_cell.length_a   1.000
_cell.length_b   1.000
_cell.length_c   1.000
_cell.angle_alpha   90.00
_cell.angle_beta   90.00
_cell.angle_gamma   90.00
#
_symmetry.space_group_name_H-M   'P 1'
#
loop_
_entity.id
_entity.type
_entity.pdbx_description
1 polymer ?
#
loop_
_entity_poly.entity_id
_entity_poly.type
_entity_poly.pdbx_seq_one_letter_code
_entity_poly.pdbx_strand_id
1 'polypeptide(L)'
;MPDLRSPQAPPAPPPLPPPRSAADLFGDPVDSYPPWLNPTAFVDQEFDPESYISDLRTFVPFETLRSELQSHLSSLQRELVDLINRDYSDFVSLSTKLIDIDASVVRMRAPLLDIKEKILAFRGAVDASLSALKSRLKQRADANQTREVLELLLDTFHVVSKVEKLIKELPSIPVDWSNGYVNSASKDHLSNGISLQHIENSTSLRETQSMLLERIASEMNRLKFYITHAQNMPFIENMEKRIQSASLLVDTSLGHCFVDALEHRDANAIYNCLRAYAAIDNTRNAEEIFRSTVVAPFVEKIFDDSSGTGGESADELVQDYKIIKQYIEDDCKFLLDISTRENSGLHVFSFVANSILKEVLSAIQKRKPGAFSPGRPKEFLKNYKSSLDFLAHLEGYYRTRSSVAKFRAEAVYIEFMKQWNIGVYFTLRFQEIAGTLDSSLVVASLLPVESSSSDLKNSQALLLKQSITLLECLSSCWQDDVLVISCADKFLRLTLQLLSRYSNWLLTGLAARKSKSTGSSAGSEWAISAAADDFIYIIHDLHYLVNEVSGNYLGHVLGLLKSCSSEVLDLVKQSILQGGNSLKDLLPHIMSSISDTLVEKSVEDLRQLKGITATYRMTNKPLPTRHSPYVSGVLRPIKFCWQILEYLLLKAHDT
;
A
#
# COMPACT_ATOMS: atom_id res chain seq x y z
N MET A 1 17.18 1.97 -31.31
CA MET A 1 16.10 2.85 -31.81
C MET A 1 16.78 4.12 -32.30
N PRO A 2 16.66 4.46 -33.60
CA PRO A 2 15.36 4.79 -34.19
C PRO A 2 14.88 3.85 -35.30
N ASP A 3 13.60 4.05 -35.61
CA ASP A 3 12.68 3.34 -36.50
C ASP A 3 13.09 3.24 -37.98
N LEU A 4 12.72 2.12 -38.60
CA LEU A 4 12.48 2.03 -40.04
C LEU A 4 11.09 1.41 -40.28
N ARG A 5 10.19 2.26 -40.74
CA ARG A 5 8.81 1.97 -41.13
C ARG A 5 8.74 0.99 -42.31
N SER A 6 7.77 0.09 -42.25
CA SER A 6 7.27 -0.72 -43.34
C SER A 6 6.51 0.11 -44.39
N PRO A 7 6.68 -0.12 -45.70
CA PRO A 7 5.85 0.50 -46.73
C PRO A 7 4.60 -0.33 -47.06
N GLN A 8 3.48 0.39 -47.18
CA GLN A 8 2.14 -0.06 -47.59
C GLN A 8 2.12 -0.66 -49.01
N ALA A 9 1.22 -1.62 -49.21
CA ALA A 9 0.89 -2.19 -50.51
C ALA A 9 0.05 -1.21 -51.38
N PRO A 10 0.32 -1.09 -52.69
CA PRO A 10 -0.52 -0.33 -53.63
C PRO A 10 -1.78 -1.10 -54.07
N PRO A 11 -2.83 -0.40 -54.55
CA PRO A 11 -4.20 -0.92 -54.66
C PRO A 11 -4.44 -1.75 -55.92
N ALA A 12 -5.45 -2.62 -55.87
CA ALA A 12 -5.89 -3.45 -56.99
C ALA A 12 -6.57 -2.62 -58.10
N PRO A 13 -6.34 -2.92 -59.40
CA PRO A 13 -7.07 -2.31 -60.50
C PRO A 13 -8.52 -2.84 -60.63
N PRO A 14 -9.45 -2.05 -61.20
CA PRO A 14 -10.88 -2.35 -61.22
C PRO A 14 -11.27 -3.45 -62.24
N PRO A 15 -12.43 -4.11 -62.06
CA PRO A 15 -12.86 -5.21 -62.92
C PRO A 15 -13.30 -4.74 -64.31
N LEU A 16 -12.91 -5.50 -65.33
CA LEU A 16 -13.34 -5.31 -66.72
C LEU A 16 -14.84 -5.63 -66.89
N PRO A 17 -15.60 -4.85 -67.68
CA PRO A 17 -17.00 -5.14 -67.97
C PRO A 17 -17.15 -6.34 -68.90
N PRO A 18 -18.29 -7.07 -68.83
CA PRO A 18 -18.54 -8.26 -69.65
C PRO A 18 -18.68 -7.90 -71.14
N PRO A 19 -18.37 -8.84 -72.06
CA PRO A 19 -18.33 -8.54 -73.49
C PRO A 19 -19.73 -8.23 -74.01
N ARG A 20 -19.89 -7.07 -74.65
CA ARG A 20 -21.11 -6.70 -75.37
C ARG A 20 -21.21 -7.51 -76.66
N SER A 21 -22.41 -8.05 -76.92
CA SER A 21 -22.76 -8.82 -78.11
C SER A 21 -22.61 -7.97 -79.37
N ALA A 22 -22.08 -8.56 -80.45
CA ALA A 22 -21.74 -7.89 -81.72
C ALA A 22 -22.96 -7.36 -82.51
N ALA A 23 -24.19 -7.57 -82.01
CA ALA A 23 -25.42 -7.17 -82.69
C ALA A 23 -25.77 -5.66 -82.56
N ASP A 24 -25.16 -4.92 -81.63
CA ASP A 24 -25.46 -3.48 -81.39
C ASP A 24 -24.58 -2.52 -82.22
N LEU A 25 -23.69 -3.02 -83.08
CA LEU A 25 -22.73 -2.19 -83.83
C LEU A 25 -23.21 -1.76 -85.21
N PHE A 26 -24.36 -2.27 -85.69
CA PHE A 26 -24.79 -2.10 -87.07
C PHE A 26 -26.31 -1.90 -87.26
N GLY A 27 -26.94 -1.09 -86.42
CA GLY A 27 -28.29 -0.60 -86.66
C GLY A 27 -28.35 0.91 -86.55
N ASP A 28 -28.36 1.62 -87.67
CA ASP A 28 -28.86 2.99 -87.72
C ASP A 28 -30.37 2.96 -88.09
N PRO A 29 -31.20 3.85 -87.53
CA PRO A 29 -32.65 3.74 -87.60
C PRO A 29 -33.15 4.25 -88.94
N VAL A 30 -33.57 3.36 -89.84
CA VAL A 30 -34.23 3.77 -91.09
C VAL A 30 -35.72 3.94 -90.84
N ASP A 31 -36.07 5.22 -90.80
CA ASP A 31 -37.24 5.82 -91.42
C ASP A 31 -38.56 5.09 -91.20
N SER A 32 -39.30 5.69 -90.26
CA SER A 32 -40.75 5.63 -90.10
C SER A 32 -41.50 5.28 -91.39
N TYR A 33 -41.78 3.99 -91.56
CA TYR A 33 -42.75 3.52 -92.54
C TYR A 33 -44.10 4.21 -92.28
N PRO A 34 -44.92 4.41 -93.33
CA PRO A 34 -46.29 4.85 -93.14
C PRO A 34 -46.98 3.93 -92.12
N PRO A 35 -47.78 4.45 -91.18
CA PRO A 35 -48.30 3.68 -90.04
C PRO A 35 -49.22 2.51 -90.43
N TRP A 36 -49.65 2.42 -91.68
CA TRP A 36 -50.44 1.33 -92.24
C TRP A 36 -49.60 0.20 -92.86
N LEU A 37 -48.32 0.43 -93.14
CA LEU A 37 -47.40 -0.59 -93.64
C LEU A 37 -46.64 -1.18 -92.46
N ASN A 38 -46.95 -2.43 -92.09
CA ASN A 38 -46.25 -3.12 -91.01
C ASN A 38 -45.15 -4.05 -91.55
N PRO A 39 -43.85 -3.72 -91.43
CA PRO A 39 -42.76 -4.52 -91.98
C PRO A 39 -42.56 -5.86 -91.27
N THR A 40 -43.02 -5.98 -90.02
CA THR A 40 -42.89 -7.23 -89.25
C THR A 40 -43.75 -8.35 -89.79
N ALA A 41 -44.80 -8.04 -90.56
CA ALA A 41 -45.63 -9.05 -91.22
C ALA A 41 -44.86 -9.85 -92.29
N PHE A 42 -43.80 -9.29 -92.87
CA PHE A 42 -42.99 -9.96 -93.92
C PHE A 42 -42.06 -11.05 -93.39
N VAL A 43 -41.88 -11.13 -92.07
CA VAL A 43 -41.01 -12.12 -91.41
C VAL A 43 -41.82 -13.33 -90.90
N ASP A 44 -43.15 -13.25 -90.97
CA ASP A 44 -44.05 -14.32 -90.54
C ASP A 44 -44.07 -15.50 -91.54
N GLN A 45 -44.11 -16.75 -91.05
CA GLN A 45 -44.00 -17.94 -91.90
C GLN A 45 -45.29 -18.26 -92.69
N GLU A 46 -46.45 -17.77 -92.24
CA GLU A 46 -47.76 -17.97 -92.89
C GLU A 46 -48.25 -16.73 -93.67
N PHE A 47 -47.35 -15.82 -94.02
CA PHE A 47 -47.68 -14.59 -94.74
C PHE A 47 -48.26 -14.87 -96.15
N ASP A 48 -49.49 -14.42 -96.40
CA ASP A 48 -50.14 -14.48 -97.72
C ASP A 48 -50.14 -13.10 -98.41
N PRO A 49 -49.43 -12.96 -99.55
CA PRO A 49 -49.33 -11.69 -100.28
C PRO A 49 -50.67 -11.19 -100.81
N GLU A 50 -51.58 -12.08 -101.23
CA GLU A 50 -52.81 -11.69 -101.91
C GLU A 50 -53.84 -11.10 -100.94
N SER A 51 -54.04 -11.72 -99.77
CA SER A 51 -54.89 -11.19 -98.69
C SER A 51 -54.33 -9.88 -98.13
N TYR A 52 -53.02 -9.80 -97.86
CA TYR A 52 -52.39 -8.60 -97.32
C TYR A 52 -52.54 -7.39 -98.25
N ILE A 53 -52.37 -7.57 -99.57
CA ILE A 53 -52.58 -6.52 -100.57
C ILE A 53 -54.07 -6.14 -100.66
N SER A 54 -54.97 -7.12 -100.58
CA SER A 54 -56.41 -6.89 -100.66
C SER A 54 -56.93 -6.04 -99.49
N ASP A 55 -56.46 -6.34 -98.27
CA ASP A 55 -56.80 -5.58 -97.07
C ASP A 55 -56.29 -4.15 -97.14
N LEU A 56 -55.02 -3.95 -97.53
CA LEU A 56 -54.43 -2.61 -97.63
C LEU A 56 -55.04 -1.76 -98.75
N ARG A 57 -55.53 -2.38 -99.84
CA ARG A 57 -56.20 -1.68 -100.95
C ARG A 57 -57.54 -1.05 -100.55
N THR A 58 -58.14 -1.46 -99.43
CA THR A 58 -59.34 -0.78 -98.90
C THR A 58 -59.03 0.61 -98.32
N PHE A 59 -57.78 0.85 -97.90
CA PHE A 59 -57.36 2.10 -97.25
C PHE A 59 -56.39 2.94 -98.09
N VAL A 60 -55.66 2.33 -99.03
CA VAL A 60 -54.59 2.99 -99.79
C VAL A 60 -54.70 2.70 -101.30
N PRO A 61 -54.51 3.71 -102.18
CA PRO A 61 -54.45 3.49 -103.62
C PRO A 61 -53.34 2.50 -104.02
N PHE A 62 -53.65 1.61 -104.96
CA PHE A 62 -52.75 0.52 -105.36
C PHE A 62 -51.38 1.01 -105.87
N GLU A 63 -51.34 2.15 -106.56
CA GLU A 63 -50.08 2.74 -107.04
C GLU A 63 -49.16 3.18 -105.90
N THR A 64 -49.73 3.74 -104.83
CA THR A 64 -48.98 4.17 -103.64
C THR A 64 -48.48 2.96 -102.83
N LEU A 65 -49.29 1.91 -102.71
CA LEU A 65 -48.88 0.65 -102.08
C LEU A 65 -47.72 0.00 -102.85
N ARG A 66 -47.82 -0.07 -104.18
CA ARG A 66 -46.77 -0.62 -105.03
C ARG A 66 -45.47 0.15 -104.91
N SER A 67 -45.52 1.49 -104.94
CA SER A 67 -44.30 2.30 -104.85
C SER A 67 -43.60 2.14 -103.50
N GLU A 68 -44.35 2.07 -102.40
CA GLU A 68 -43.77 1.90 -101.06
C GLU A 68 -43.19 0.49 -100.85
N LEU A 69 -43.86 -0.57 -101.30
CA LEU A 69 -43.31 -1.93 -101.23
C LEU A 69 -42.04 -2.07 -102.08
N GLN A 70 -42.02 -1.43 -103.24
CA GLN A 70 -40.86 -1.45 -104.14
C GLN A 70 -39.72 -0.59 -103.59
N SER A 71 -40.03 0.50 -102.88
CA SER A 71 -39.07 1.30 -102.10
C SER A 71 -38.45 0.48 -100.97
N HIS A 72 -39.26 -0.23 -100.18
CA HIS A 72 -38.82 -1.09 -99.09
C HIS A 72 -37.91 -2.23 -99.59
N LEU A 73 -38.30 -2.93 -100.66
CA LEU A 73 -37.48 -3.98 -101.27
C LEU A 73 -36.15 -3.44 -101.79
N SER A 74 -36.17 -2.26 -102.41
CA SER A 74 -34.95 -1.61 -102.89
C SER A 74 -34.03 -1.18 -101.75
N SER A 75 -34.62 -0.81 -100.59
CA SER A 75 -33.87 -0.49 -99.38
C SER A 75 -33.21 -1.73 -98.78
N LEU A 76 -33.96 -2.82 -98.61
CA LEU A 76 -33.46 -4.11 -98.13
C LEU A 76 -32.37 -4.71 -99.03
N GLN A 77 -32.53 -4.61 -100.35
CA GLN A 77 -31.50 -5.06 -101.30
C GLN A 77 -30.22 -4.23 -101.17
N ARG A 78 -30.33 -2.91 -100.98
CA ARG A 78 -29.17 -2.06 -100.70
C ARG A 78 -28.53 -2.46 -99.38
N GLU A 79 -29.31 -2.65 -98.32
CA GLU A 79 -28.80 -3.03 -97.00
C GLU A 79 -28.10 -4.40 -97.02
N LEU A 80 -28.63 -5.39 -97.74
CA LEU A 80 -27.97 -6.69 -97.91
C LEU A 80 -26.65 -6.58 -98.66
N VAL A 81 -26.64 -5.82 -99.76
CA VAL A 81 -25.43 -5.59 -100.55
C VAL A 81 -24.41 -4.81 -99.74
N ASP A 82 -24.84 -3.82 -98.95
CA ASP A 82 -23.98 -3.06 -98.04
C ASP A 82 -23.44 -3.94 -96.92
N LEU A 83 -24.24 -4.84 -96.34
CA LEU A 83 -23.78 -5.77 -95.30
C LEU A 83 -22.79 -6.80 -95.86
N ILE A 84 -23.09 -7.37 -97.03
CA ILE A 84 -22.18 -8.29 -97.71
C ILE A 84 -20.89 -7.55 -98.07
N ASN A 85 -20.96 -6.39 -98.71
CA ASN A 85 -19.77 -5.64 -99.12
C ASN A 85 -18.95 -5.13 -97.93
N ARG A 86 -19.62 -4.73 -96.83
CA ARG A 86 -18.96 -4.29 -95.59
C ARG A 86 -18.18 -5.44 -94.96
N ASP A 87 -18.78 -6.63 -94.90
CA ASP A 87 -18.20 -7.74 -94.15
C ASP A 87 -17.46 -8.74 -95.08
N TYR A 88 -17.48 -8.56 -96.41
CA TYR A 88 -16.85 -9.45 -97.40
C TYR A 88 -15.35 -9.59 -97.20
N SER A 89 -14.65 -8.47 -96.97
CA SER A 89 -13.21 -8.49 -96.69
C SER A 89 -12.89 -9.28 -95.43
N ASP A 90 -13.76 -9.21 -94.43
CA ASP A 90 -13.55 -9.84 -93.13
C ASP A 90 -13.79 -11.35 -93.23
N PHE A 91 -14.86 -11.79 -93.90
CA PHE A 91 -15.10 -13.21 -94.15
C PHE A 91 -13.99 -13.89 -94.94
N VAL A 92 -13.50 -13.26 -96.02
CA VAL A 92 -12.40 -13.80 -96.82
C VAL A 92 -11.07 -13.77 -96.06
N SER A 93 -10.80 -12.71 -95.30
CA SER A 93 -9.58 -12.63 -94.49
C SER A 93 -9.57 -13.62 -93.33
N LEU A 94 -10.72 -13.91 -92.72
CA LEU A 94 -10.85 -14.89 -91.64
C LEU A 94 -10.69 -16.31 -92.16
N SER A 95 -11.33 -16.63 -93.30
CA SER A 95 -11.21 -17.91 -93.99
C SER A 95 -9.76 -18.23 -94.37
N THR A 96 -9.04 -17.26 -94.95
CA THR A 96 -7.63 -17.44 -95.34
C THR A 96 -6.68 -17.53 -94.14
N LYS A 97 -6.92 -16.75 -93.09
CA LYS A 97 -6.10 -16.80 -91.86
C LYS A 97 -6.31 -18.09 -91.07
N LEU A 98 -7.51 -18.67 -91.04
CA LEU A 98 -7.83 -19.89 -90.29
C LEU A 98 -7.14 -21.15 -90.82
N ILE A 99 -6.90 -21.24 -92.13
CA ILE A 99 -6.28 -22.43 -92.77
C ILE A 99 -4.84 -22.67 -92.28
N ASP A 100 -4.10 -21.60 -91.94
CA ASP A 100 -2.68 -21.71 -91.55
C ASP A 100 -2.46 -21.70 -90.02
N ILE A 101 -3.55 -21.69 -89.23
CA ILE A 101 -3.47 -21.73 -87.77
C ILE A 101 -2.97 -23.09 -87.29
N ASP A 102 -3.45 -24.20 -87.86
CA ASP A 102 -3.00 -25.54 -87.46
C ASP A 102 -1.51 -25.75 -87.73
N ALA A 103 -1.01 -25.28 -88.89
CA ALA A 103 0.41 -25.30 -89.21
C ALA A 103 1.22 -24.41 -88.25
N SER A 104 0.69 -23.24 -87.88
CA SER A 104 1.33 -22.33 -86.93
C SER A 104 1.35 -22.91 -85.50
N VAL A 105 0.28 -23.57 -85.06
CA VAL A 105 0.20 -24.28 -83.77
C VAL A 105 1.22 -25.42 -83.72
N VAL A 106 1.34 -26.21 -84.80
CA VAL A 106 2.36 -27.27 -84.89
C VAL A 106 3.77 -26.70 -84.83
N ARG A 107 4.05 -25.60 -85.56
CA ARG A 107 5.34 -24.90 -85.51
C ARG A 107 5.66 -24.32 -84.13
N MET A 108 4.66 -23.84 -83.39
CA MET A 108 4.84 -23.25 -82.05
C MET A 108 5.01 -24.30 -80.95
N ARG A 109 4.57 -25.54 -81.16
CA ARG A 109 4.62 -26.59 -80.12
C ARG A 109 6.03 -26.90 -79.65
N ALA A 110 6.98 -27.04 -80.58
CA ALA A 110 8.38 -27.36 -80.24
C ALA A 110 9.08 -26.21 -79.49
N PRO A 111 9.03 -24.94 -79.96
CA PRO A 111 9.56 -23.80 -79.19
C PRO A 111 8.92 -23.63 -77.81
N LEU A 112 7.61 -23.85 -77.67
CA LEU A 112 6.94 -23.75 -76.37
C LEU A 112 7.37 -24.86 -75.40
N LEU A 113 7.63 -26.07 -75.90
CA LEU A 113 8.20 -27.17 -75.10
C LEU A 113 9.64 -26.86 -74.69
N ASP A 114 10.47 -26.35 -75.59
CA ASP A 114 11.85 -25.93 -75.29
C ASP A 114 11.88 -24.79 -74.25
N ILE A 115 11.00 -23.80 -74.38
CA ILE A 115 10.86 -22.73 -73.38
C ILE A 115 10.40 -23.31 -72.04
N LYS A 116 9.43 -24.24 -72.03
CA LYS A 116 8.98 -24.90 -70.80
C LYS A 116 10.12 -25.68 -70.13
N GLU A 117 10.92 -26.42 -70.90
CA GLU A 117 12.08 -27.16 -70.39
C GLU A 117 13.13 -26.20 -69.82
N LYS A 118 13.44 -25.11 -70.52
CA LYS A 118 14.35 -24.05 -70.03
C LYS A 118 13.83 -23.38 -68.76
N ILE A 119 12.54 -23.10 -68.66
CA ILE A 119 11.92 -22.54 -67.44
C ILE A 119 12.01 -23.54 -66.28
N LEU A 120 11.74 -24.82 -66.52
CA LEU A 120 11.86 -25.86 -65.49
C LEU A 120 13.31 -26.04 -65.03
N ALA A 121 14.26 -26.04 -65.97
CA ALA A 121 15.69 -26.10 -65.66
C ALA A 121 16.15 -24.86 -64.87
N PHE A 122 15.72 -23.67 -65.28
CA PHE A 122 16.00 -22.42 -64.58
C PHE A 122 15.40 -22.42 -63.16
N ARG A 123 14.13 -22.83 -63.02
CA ARG A 123 13.50 -23.00 -61.71
C ARG A 123 14.27 -23.98 -60.83
N GLY A 124 14.68 -25.12 -61.38
CA GLY A 124 15.51 -26.09 -60.67
C GLY A 124 16.85 -25.50 -60.21
N ALA A 125 17.51 -24.69 -61.05
CA ALA A 125 18.73 -23.98 -60.68
C ALA A 125 18.48 -22.92 -59.59
N VAL A 126 17.38 -22.18 -59.65
CA VAL A 126 16.98 -21.21 -58.62
C VAL A 126 16.70 -21.91 -57.29
N ASP A 127 15.91 -22.98 -57.29
CA ASP A 127 15.59 -23.76 -56.09
C ASP A 127 16.84 -24.38 -55.45
N ALA A 128 17.77 -24.87 -56.28
CA ALA A 128 19.09 -25.34 -55.81
C ALA A 128 19.91 -24.21 -55.17
N SER A 129 19.95 -23.02 -55.80
CA SER A 129 20.66 -21.86 -55.26
C SER A 129 20.06 -21.34 -53.95
N LEU A 130 18.73 -21.34 -53.84
CA LEU A 130 17.99 -20.95 -52.65
C LEU A 130 18.25 -21.92 -51.50
N SER A 131 18.25 -23.23 -51.79
CA SER A 131 18.57 -24.27 -50.81
C SER A 131 20.02 -24.15 -50.32
N ALA A 132 20.97 -23.90 -51.23
CA ALA A 132 22.36 -23.65 -50.88
C ALA A 132 22.53 -22.38 -50.03
N LEU A 133 21.82 -21.30 -50.36
CA LEU A 133 21.84 -20.05 -49.60
C LEU A 133 21.28 -20.26 -48.18
N LYS A 134 20.14 -20.94 -48.04
CA LYS A 134 19.57 -21.29 -46.74
C LYS A 134 20.53 -22.12 -45.90
N SER A 135 21.17 -23.13 -46.49
CA SER A 135 22.18 -23.95 -45.80
C SER A 135 23.37 -23.11 -45.33
N ARG A 136 23.88 -22.20 -46.18
CA ARG A 136 25.00 -21.32 -45.82
C ARG A 136 24.62 -20.29 -44.77
N LEU A 137 23.40 -19.75 -44.82
CA LEU A 137 22.90 -18.83 -43.79
C LEU A 137 22.77 -19.54 -42.44
N LYS A 138 22.28 -20.79 -42.43
CA LYS A 138 22.24 -21.62 -41.22
C LYS A 138 23.65 -21.87 -40.68
N GLN A 139 24.58 -22.30 -41.53
CA GLN A 139 25.97 -22.51 -41.13
C GLN A 139 26.62 -21.23 -40.58
N ARG A 140 26.32 -20.07 -41.17
CA ARG A 140 26.80 -18.77 -40.68
C ARG A 140 26.20 -18.42 -39.31
N ALA A 141 24.93 -18.71 -39.09
CA ALA A 141 24.28 -18.52 -37.79
C ALA A 141 24.90 -19.42 -36.71
N ASP A 142 25.07 -20.72 -37.01
CA ASP A 142 25.69 -21.69 -36.10
C ASP A 142 27.15 -21.31 -35.78
N ALA A 143 27.91 -20.85 -36.79
CA ALA A 143 29.28 -20.38 -36.62
C ALA A 143 29.35 -19.10 -35.77
N ASN A 144 28.44 -18.15 -35.97
CA ASN A 144 28.36 -16.94 -35.15
C ASN A 144 28.02 -17.27 -33.68
N GLN A 145 27.05 -18.15 -33.44
CA GLN A 145 26.71 -18.59 -32.09
C GLN A 145 27.91 -19.26 -31.39
N THR A 146 28.62 -20.14 -32.11
CA THR A 146 29.84 -20.78 -31.58
C THR A 146 30.92 -19.76 -31.26
N ARG A 147 31.09 -18.74 -32.12
CA ARG A 147 32.05 -17.65 -31.91
C ARG A 147 31.72 -16.83 -30.67
N GLU A 148 30.46 -16.43 -30.50
CA GLU A 148 29.99 -15.67 -29.33
C GLU A 148 30.24 -16.44 -28.01
N VAL A 149 30.00 -17.75 -28.00
CA VAL A 149 30.30 -18.61 -26.85
C VAL A 149 31.81 -18.68 -26.57
N LEU A 150 32.64 -18.82 -27.61
CA LEU A 150 34.10 -18.83 -27.44
C LEU A 150 34.65 -17.49 -26.94
N GLU A 151 34.13 -16.37 -27.45
CA GLU A 151 34.48 -15.02 -26.98
C GLU A 151 34.13 -14.87 -25.48
N LEU A 152 32.94 -15.32 -25.08
CA LEU A 152 32.51 -15.31 -23.67
C LEU A 152 33.42 -16.16 -22.76
N LEU A 153 33.82 -17.35 -23.21
CA LEU A 153 34.73 -18.23 -22.47
C LEU A 153 36.13 -17.62 -22.32
N LEU A 154 36.64 -17.00 -23.40
CA LEU A 154 37.94 -16.33 -23.41
C LEU A 154 37.93 -15.12 -22.47
N ASP A 155 36.89 -14.30 -22.53
CA ASP A 155 36.71 -13.15 -21.64
C ASP A 155 36.62 -13.59 -20.18
N THR A 156 35.87 -14.66 -19.88
CA THR A 156 35.78 -15.24 -18.53
C THR A 156 37.17 -15.64 -18.02
N PHE A 157 37.95 -16.36 -18.83
CA PHE A 157 39.33 -16.75 -18.48
C PHE A 157 40.23 -15.55 -18.22
N HIS A 158 40.18 -14.54 -19.09
CA HIS A 158 40.97 -13.33 -18.95
C HIS A 158 40.64 -12.55 -17.68
N VAL A 159 39.34 -12.43 -17.34
CA VAL A 159 38.93 -11.77 -16.09
C VAL A 159 39.39 -12.55 -14.87
N VAL A 160 39.23 -13.88 -14.83
CA VAL A 160 39.73 -14.70 -13.71
C VAL A 160 41.24 -14.52 -13.53
N SER A 161 42.02 -14.64 -14.61
CA SER A 161 43.46 -14.44 -14.54
C SER A 161 43.85 -13.01 -14.17
N LYS A 162 43.08 -12.00 -14.56
CA LYS A 162 43.30 -10.61 -14.15
C LYS A 162 43.03 -10.43 -12.66
N VAL A 163 41.92 -10.97 -12.14
CA VAL A 163 41.59 -10.95 -10.72
C VAL A 163 42.70 -11.63 -9.91
N GLU A 164 43.14 -12.83 -10.30
CA GLU A 164 44.22 -13.54 -9.59
C GLU A 164 45.54 -12.78 -9.61
N LYS A 165 45.87 -12.08 -10.70
CA LYS A 165 47.06 -11.22 -10.77
C LYS A 165 46.94 -10.01 -9.84
N LEU A 166 45.80 -9.32 -9.87
CA LEU A 166 45.56 -8.18 -8.99
C LEU A 166 45.54 -8.58 -7.51
N ILE A 167 45.03 -9.77 -7.17
CA ILE A 167 45.08 -10.31 -5.81
C ILE A 167 46.54 -10.57 -5.39
N LYS A 168 47.41 -11.03 -6.29
CA LYS A 168 48.85 -11.21 -6.00
C LYS A 168 49.59 -9.89 -5.81
N GLU A 169 49.08 -8.79 -6.36
CA GLU A 169 49.62 -7.44 -6.20
C GLU A 169 49.17 -6.77 -4.90
N LEU A 170 48.24 -7.38 -4.13
CA LEU A 170 47.90 -6.89 -2.80
C LEU A 170 49.15 -6.93 -1.91
N PRO A 171 49.49 -5.83 -1.20
CA PRO A 171 50.57 -5.84 -0.23
C PRO A 171 50.35 -6.99 0.75
N SER A 172 51.36 -7.85 0.91
CA SER A 172 51.31 -8.95 1.87
C SER A 172 50.92 -8.40 3.24
N ILE A 173 49.81 -8.91 3.77
CA ILE A 173 49.29 -8.64 5.12
C ILE A 173 50.49 -8.65 6.10
N PRO A 174 50.76 -7.57 6.86
CA PRO A 174 51.81 -7.60 7.86
C PRO A 174 51.54 -8.77 8.82
N VAL A 175 52.52 -9.66 8.94
CA VAL A 175 52.45 -10.94 9.68
C VAL A 175 52.36 -10.74 11.21
N ASP A 176 52.22 -9.50 11.70
CA ASP A 176 52.22 -9.17 13.13
C ASP A 176 50.88 -9.37 13.86
N TRP A 177 49.83 -9.79 13.16
CA TRP A 177 48.47 -9.86 13.73
C TRP A 177 48.11 -11.23 14.31
N SER A 178 49.07 -12.14 14.40
CA SER A 178 48.89 -13.47 14.99
C SER A 178 50.03 -13.80 15.94
N ASN A 179 50.01 -13.26 17.16
CA ASN A 179 50.47 -13.96 18.36
C ASN A 179 50.08 -13.21 19.64
N GLY A 180 48.93 -13.60 20.20
CA GLY A 180 48.67 -13.43 21.63
C GLY A 180 49.53 -14.40 22.45
N TYR A 181 50.22 -13.86 23.44
CA TYR A 181 50.94 -14.52 24.54
C TYR A 181 52.20 -15.35 24.20
N VAL A 182 53.40 -14.84 24.56
CA VAL A 182 54.27 -15.33 25.66
C VAL A 182 55.42 -14.32 25.91
N ASN A 183 55.67 -14.08 27.20
CA ASN A 183 56.64 -13.19 27.88
C ASN A 183 58.06 -12.95 27.31
N SER A 184 58.55 -11.76 27.68
CA SER A 184 59.90 -11.44 28.22
C SER A 184 61.09 -11.31 27.27
N ALA A 185 61.61 -10.10 27.08
CA ALA A 185 62.76 -9.57 27.82
C ALA A 185 63.29 -8.27 27.19
N SER A 186 63.71 -7.37 28.07
CA SER A 186 64.38 -6.10 27.84
C SER A 186 65.49 -6.09 26.79
N LYS A 187 65.47 -5.06 25.94
CA LYS A 187 66.69 -4.27 25.67
C LYS A 187 66.34 -2.88 25.10
N ASP A 188 66.62 -1.88 25.94
CA ASP A 188 66.69 -0.48 25.59
C ASP A 188 67.60 -0.24 24.39
N HIS A 189 67.07 0.44 23.37
CA HIS A 189 67.87 1.34 22.55
C HIS A 189 67.07 2.62 22.29
N LEU A 190 67.51 3.67 22.98
CA LEU A 190 67.16 5.06 22.74
C LEU A 190 67.44 5.41 21.27
N SER A 191 66.41 5.72 20.49
CA SER A 191 66.55 6.63 19.35
C SER A 191 65.35 7.55 19.30
N ASN A 192 65.61 8.82 19.64
CA ASN A 192 64.70 9.93 19.46
C ASN A 192 64.55 10.22 17.96
N GLY A 193 63.30 10.39 17.51
CA GLY A 193 63.01 11.29 16.39
C GLY A 193 62.47 10.69 15.09
N ILE A 194 61.47 9.81 15.12
CA ILE A 194 60.61 9.56 13.94
C ILE A 194 59.19 9.19 14.41
N SER A 195 58.27 10.15 14.54
CA SER A 195 56.84 9.84 14.75
C SER A 195 55.88 10.57 13.81
N LEU A 196 56.39 11.44 12.93
CA LEU A 196 55.55 12.17 11.97
C LEU A 196 55.58 11.57 10.55
N GLN A 197 56.65 10.90 10.11
CA GLN A 197 56.73 10.28 8.77
C GLN A 197 56.06 8.90 8.66
N HIS A 198 55.83 8.20 9.78
CA HIS A 198 55.19 6.89 9.75
C HIS A 198 53.67 6.95 9.54
N ILE A 199 53.02 8.09 9.85
CA ILE A 199 51.55 8.25 9.77
C ILE A 199 51.10 8.55 8.34
N GLU A 200 51.86 9.36 7.57
CA GLU A 200 51.53 9.68 6.18
C GLU A 200 51.74 8.50 5.23
N ASN A 201 52.79 7.69 5.46
CA ASN A 201 53.03 6.48 4.66
C ASN A 201 51.99 5.38 4.95
N SER A 202 51.46 5.27 6.19
CA SER A 202 50.48 4.25 6.53
C SER A 202 49.07 4.56 6.02
N THR A 203 48.67 5.84 5.96
CA THR A 203 47.41 6.26 5.32
C THR A 203 47.47 6.08 3.79
N SER A 204 48.58 6.44 3.15
CA SER A 204 48.78 6.22 1.72
C SER A 204 48.76 4.72 1.32
N LEU A 205 49.35 3.84 2.14
CA LEU A 205 49.31 2.39 1.91
C LEU A 205 47.91 1.80 2.04
N ARG A 206 47.12 2.28 3.01
CA ARG A 206 45.74 1.82 3.22
C ARG A 206 44.80 2.27 2.12
N GLU A 207 44.94 3.52 1.69
CA GLU A 207 44.17 4.06 0.56
C GLU A 207 44.50 3.29 -0.73
N THR A 208 45.78 3.07 -1.03
CA THR A 208 46.19 2.28 -2.21
C THR A 208 45.70 0.83 -2.18
N GLN A 209 45.74 0.19 -1.01
CA GLN A 209 45.16 -1.15 -0.81
C GLN A 209 43.63 -1.15 -1.03
N SER A 210 42.92 -0.16 -0.48
CA SER A 210 41.46 -0.03 -0.63
C SER A 210 41.05 0.21 -2.10
N MET A 211 41.82 1.01 -2.85
CA MET A 211 41.59 1.24 -4.28
C MET A 211 41.82 -0.02 -5.12
N LEU A 212 42.87 -0.79 -4.79
CA LEU A 212 43.13 -2.06 -5.46
C LEU A 212 41.99 -3.06 -5.19
N LEU A 213 41.48 -3.12 -3.96
CA LEU A 213 40.33 -3.97 -3.61
C LEU A 213 39.03 -3.54 -4.30
N GLU A 214 38.75 -2.24 -4.43
CA GLU A 214 37.60 -1.74 -5.21
C GLU A 214 37.70 -2.15 -6.68
N ARG A 215 38.89 -2.03 -7.27
CA ARG A 215 39.14 -2.49 -8.63
C ARG A 215 38.96 -3.99 -8.80
N ILE A 216 39.46 -4.79 -7.86
CA ILE A 216 39.28 -6.25 -7.85
C ILE A 216 37.80 -6.60 -7.73
N ALA A 217 37.06 -5.93 -6.84
CA ALA A 217 35.63 -6.12 -6.66
C ALA A 217 34.82 -5.78 -7.93
N SER A 218 35.18 -4.72 -8.64
CA SER A 218 34.56 -4.39 -9.93
C SER A 218 34.82 -5.46 -11.00
N GLU A 219 36.02 -6.05 -11.03
CA GLU A 219 36.34 -7.16 -11.94
C GLU A 219 35.62 -8.45 -11.53
N MET A 220 35.44 -8.70 -10.23
CA MET A 220 34.65 -9.81 -9.71
C MET A 220 33.16 -9.68 -10.07
N ASN A 221 32.61 -8.47 -10.04
CA ASN A 221 31.24 -8.24 -10.51
C ASN A 221 31.10 -8.57 -12.01
N ARG A 222 32.09 -8.13 -12.82
CA ARG A 222 32.13 -8.46 -14.24
C ARG A 222 32.27 -9.96 -14.49
N LEU A 223 33.06 -10.65 -13.67
CA LEU A 223 33.18 -12.10 -13.70
C LEU A 223 31.86 -12.79 -13.37
N LYS A 224 31.14 -12.34 -12.33
CA LYS A 224 29.80 -12.82 -11.96
C LYS A 224 28.82 -12.68 -13.14
N PHE A 225 28.84 -11.54 -13.84
CA PHE A 225 28.05 -11.33 -15.05
C PHE A 225 28.36 -12.38 -16.13
N TYR A 226 29.64 -12.61 -16.46
CA TYR A 226 30.00 -13.61 -17.47
C TYR A 226 29.62 -15.04 -17.07
N ILE A 227 29.80 -15.42 -15.80
CA ILE A 227 29.39 -16.74 -15.29
C ILE A 227 27.88 -16.95 -15.43
N THR A 228 27.06 -15.95 -15.10
CA THR A 228 25.60 -16.05 -15.24
C THR A 228 25.15 -16.23 -16.70
N HIS A 229 25.87 -15.66 -17.66
CA HIS A 229 25.55 -15.81 -19.10
C HIS A 229 26.05 -17.12 -19.69
N ALA A 230 27.05 -17.74 -19.07
CA ALA A 230 27.73 -18.92 -19.57
C ALA A 230 27.26 -20.24 -18.90
N GLN A 231 26.21 -20.19 -18.05
CA GLN A 231 25.68 -21.31 -17.26
C GLN A 231 25.57 -22.62 -18.06
N ASN A 232 25.92 -23.75 -17.41
CA ASN A 232 25.87 -25.13 -17.93
C ASN A 232 27.01 -25.57 -18.89
N MET A 233 28.16 -24.89 -18.88
CA MET A 233 29.34 -25.34 -19.63
C MET A 233 30.40 -26.01 -18.73
N PRO A 234 30.99 -27.16 -19.13
CA PRO A 234 32.03 -27.87 -18.36
C PRO A 234 33.26 -27.01 -18.01
N PHE A 235 33.54 -25.98 -18.82
CA PHE A 235 34.63 -25.04 -18.57
C PHE A 235 34.42 -24.24 -17.27
N ILE A 236 33.18 -23.87 -16.95
CA ILE A 236 32.87 -23.11 -15.73
C ILE A 236 33.04 -23.98 -14.50
N GLU A 237 32.64 -25.25 -14.56
CA GLU A 237 32.85 -26.20 -13.47
C GLU A 237 34.34 -26.36 -13.14
N ASN A 238 35.21 -26.36 -14.16
CA ASN A 238 36.66 -26.37 -13.94
C ASN A 238 37.18 -25.05 -13.34
N MET A 239 36.58 -23.92 -13.71
CA MET A 239 36.97 -22.60 -13.21
C MET A 239 36.38 -22.27 -11.83
N GLU A 240 35.31 -22.97 -11.43
CA GLU A 240 34.52 -22.66 -10.24
C GLU A 240 35.37 -22.63 -8.97
N LYS A 241 36.26 -23.61 -8.79
CA LYS A 241 37.17 -23.64 -7.63
C LYS A 241 38.09 -22.42 -7.56
N ARG A 242 38.58 -21.95 -8.70
CA ARG A 242 39.44 -20.75 -8.77
C ARG A 242 38.64 -19.49 -8.45
N ILE A 243 37.41 -19.39 -8.97
CA ILE A 243 36.50 -18.27 -8.71
C ILE A 243 36.12 -18.21 -7.23
N GLN A 244 35.76 -19.35 -6.64
CA GLN A 244 35.44 -19.46 -5.21
C GLN A 244 36.65 -19.07 -4.34
N SER A 245 37.84 -19.55 -4.69
CA SER A 245 39.08 -19.17 -3.98
C SER A 245 39.36 -17.67 -4.10
N ALA A 246 39.17 -17.07 -5.28
CA ALA A 246 39.35 -15.63 -5.47
C ALA A 246 38.30 -14.83 -4.68
N SER A 247 37.04 -15.26 -4.66
CA SER A 247 35.98 -14.62 -3.87
C SER A 247 36.30 -14.64 -2.38
N LEU A 248 36.70 -15.79 -1.84
CA LEU A 248 37.04 -15.92 -0.41
C LEU A 248 38.22 -15.01 -0.03
N LEU A 249 39.26 -14.94 -0.87
CA LEU A 249 40.39 -14.06 -0.64
C LEU A 249 39.98 -12.59 -0.67
N VAL A 250 39.17 -12.18 -1.64
CA VAL A 250 38.65 -10.81 -1.74
C VAL A 250 37.79 -10.47 -0.53
N ASP A 251 36.86 -11.34 -0.13
CA ASP A 251 36.01 -11.12 1.05
C ASP A 251 36.85 -10.98 2.33
N THR A 252 37.88 -11.82 2.51
CA THR A 252 38.77 -11.78 3.68
C THR A 252 39.63 -10.52 3.69
N SER A 253 40.30 -10.21 2.57
CA SER A 253 41.14 -9.01 2.44
C SER A 253 40.33 -7.71 2.55
N LEU A 254 39.12 -7.69 1.97
CA LEU A 254 38.20 -6.56 2.07
C LEU A 254 37.71 -6.38 3.51
N GLY A 255 37.41 -7.48 4.22
CA GLY A 255 37.06 -7.45 5.63
C GLY A 255 38.17 -6.82 6.50
N HIS A 256 39.40 -7.29 6.35
CA HIS A 256 40.53 -6.73 7.10
C HIS A 256 40.80 -5.25 6.75
N CYS A 257 40.78 -4.90 5.46
CA CYS A 257 40.96 -3.52 5.03
C CYS A 257 39.86 -2.60 5.58
N PHE A 258 38.61 -3.10 5.63
CA PHE A 258 37.50 -2.34 6.17
C PHE A 258 37.60 -2.16 7.69
N VAL A 259 37.96 -3.20 8.45
CA VAL A 259 38.22 -3.09 9.91
C VAL A 259 39.30 -2.05 10.18
N ASP A 260 40.45 -2.17 9.50
CA ASP A 260 41.56 -1.23 9.65
C ASP A 260 41.14 0.21 9.30
N ALA A 261 40.39 0.39 8.21
CA ALA A 261 39.84 1.69 7.81
C ALA A 261 38.86 2.29 8.83
N LEU A 262 38.03 1.45 9.50
CA LEU A 262 37.13 1.88 10.56
C LEU A 262 37.89 2.30 11.82
N GLU A 263 38.89 1.53 12.25
CA GLU A 263 39.69 1.80 13.45
C GLU A 263 40.41 3.16 13.36
N HIS A 264 40.90 3.51 12.17
CA HIS A 264 41.63 4.77 11.95
C HIS A 264 40.79 5.89 11.34
N ARG A 265 39.48 5.64 11.13
CA ARG A 265 38.52 6.60 10.54
C ARG A 265 38.97 7.21 9.21
N ASP A 266 39.61 6.40 8.35
CA ASP A 266 40.05 6.84 7.03
C ASP A 266 38.86 6.87 6.06
N ALA A 267 38.37 8.08 5.76
CA ALA A 267 37.19 8.29 4.93
C ALA A 267 37.33 7.74 3.49
N ASN A 268 38.53 7.82 2.90
CA ASN A 268 38.75 7.36 1.53
C ASN A 268 38.81 5.84 1.47
N ALA A 269 39.52 5.22 2.42
CA ALA A 269 39.57 3.76 2.52
C ALA A 269 38.19 3.15 2.80
N ILE A 270 37.39 3.77 3.71
CA ILE A 270 36.00 3.38 3.96
C ILE A 270 35.17 3.48 2.70
N TYR A 271 35.21 4.61 1.99
CA TYR A 271 34.43 4.82 0.77
C TYR A 271 34.75 3.77 -0.31
N ASN A 272 36.04 3.49 -0.53
CA ASN A 272 36.48 2.48 -1.48
C ASN A 272 36.05 1.06 -1.07
N CYS A 273 36.14 0.72 0.22
CA CYS A 273 35.67 -0.58 0.73
C CYS A 273 34.16 -0.73 0.56
N LEU A 274 33.37 0.30 0.84
CA LEU A 274 31.92 0.26 0.67
C LEU A 274 31.52 0.10 -0.80
N ARG A 275 32.23 0.77 -1.73
CA ARG A 275 32.04 0.55 -3.17
C ARG A 275 32.40 -0.88 -3.58
N ALA A 276 33.48 -1.43 -3.03
CA ALA A 276 33.88 -2.81 -3.26
C ALA A 276 32.78 -3.78 -2.79
N TYR A 277 32.26 -3.60 -1.57
CA TYR A 277 31.15 -4.40 -1.03
C TYR A 277 29.87 -4.30 -1.86
N ALA A 278 29.55 -3.11 -2.35
CA ALA A 278 28.40 -2.90 -3.25
C ALA A 278 28.60 -3.60 -4.60
N ALA A 279 29.82 -3.61 -5.15
CA ALA A 279 30.14 -4.27 -6.41
C ALA A 279 30.05 -5.80 -6.32
N ILE A 280 30.47 -6.40 -5.20
CA ILE A 280 30.36 -7.86 -4.98
C ILE A 280 28.99 -8.31 -4.46
N ASP A 281 28.06 -7.37 -4.21
CA ASP A 281 26.72 -7.64 -3.67
C ASP A 281 26.76 -8.30 -2.26
N ASN A 282 27.75 -7.92 -1.44
CA ASN A 282 27.95 -8.44 -0.09
C ASN A 282 27.75 -7.32 0.96
N THR A 283 26.57 -6.68 0.92
CA THR A 283 26.25 -5.53 1.79
C THR A 283 26.14 -5.93 3.26
N ARG A 284 25.62 -7.12 3.53
CA ARG A 284 25.43 -7.67 4.88
C ARG A 284 26.74 -7.81 5.64
N ASN A 285 27.82 -8.24 4.97
CA ASN A 285 29.11 -8.40 5.63
C ASN A 285 29.70 -7.04 6.06
N ALA A 286 29.55 -6.00 5.23
CA ALA A 286 29.96 -4.64 5.61
C ALA A 286 29.18 -4.13 6.83
N GLU A 287 27.87 -4.34 6.84
CA GLU A 287 27.00 -3.98 7.98
C GLU A 287 27.36 -4.75 9.26
N GLU A 288 27.70 -6.04 9.12
CA GLU A 288 28.15 -6.90 10.21
C GLU A 288 29.48 -6.44 10.80
N ILE A 289 30.48 -6.16 9.95
CA ILE A 289 31.80 -5.69 10.38
C ILE A 289 31.68 -4.35 11.09
N PHE A 290 30.90 -3.40 10.53
CA PHE A 290 30.65 -2.13 11.21
C PHE A 290 29.97 -2.35 12.57
N ARG A 291 29.03 -3.31 12.65
CA ARG A 291 28.38 -3.68 13.91
C ARG A 291 29.38 -4.22 14.93
N SER A 292 30.22 -5.18 14.56
CA SER A 292 31.15 -5.82 15.50
C SER A 292 32.32 -4.93 15.90
N THR A 293 32.83 -4.10 14.99
CA THR A 293 34.05 -3.31 15.21
C THR A 293 33.77 -1.99 15.90
N VAL A 294 32.68 -1.29 15.55
CA VAL A 294 32.38 0.05 16.07
C VAL A 294 31.22 0.01 17.06
N VAL A 295 30.10 -0.62 16.69
CA VAL A 295 28.86 -0.52 17.46
C VAL A 295 28.87 -1.38 18.73
N ALA A 296 29.21 -2.67 18.60
CA ALA A 296 29.16 -3.62 19.71
C ALA A 296 30.01 -3.20 20.92
N PRO A 297 31.27 -2.72 20.78
CA PRO A 297 32.09 -2.37 21.93
C PRO A 297 31.50 -1.27 22.82
N PHE A 298 30.92 -0.21 22.24
CA PHE A 298 30.31 0.85 23.06
C PHE A 298 28.96 0.42 23.62
N VAL A 299 28.16 -0.35 22.86
CA VAL A 299 26.88 -0.87 23.35
C VAL A 299 27.15 -1.78 24.55
N GLU A 300 28.09 -2.72 24.45
CA GLU A 300 28.47 -3.59 25.57
C GLU A 300 28.90 -2.77 26.80
N LYS A 301 29.77 -1.78 26.61
CA LYS A 301 30.22 -0.89 27.69
C LYS A 301 29.07 -0.15 28.39
N ILE A 302 28.13 0.42 27.64
CA ILE A 302 26.97 1.15 28.21
C ILE A 302 26.12 0.23 29.07
N PHE A 303 25.82 -0.97 28.56
CA PHE A 303 24.97 -1.89 29.29
C PHE A 303 25.71 -2.63 30.42
N ASP A 304 27.04 -2.79 30.36
CA ASP A 304 27.89 -3.26 31.47
C ASP A 304 27.88 -2.26 32.64
N ASP A 305 28.15 -0.98 32.36
CA ASP A 305 28.17 0.07 33.40
C ASP A 305 26.80 0.26 34.06
N SER A 306 25.70 0.06 33.30
CA SER A 306 24.33 0.17 33.81
C SER A 306 23.89 -1.01 34.71
N SER A 307 24.57 -2.16 34.62
CA SER A 307 24.19 -3.39 35.32
C SER A 307 24.62 -3.44 36.80
N GLY A 308 25.45 -2.49 37.24
CA GLY A 308 26.02 -2.44 38.59
C GLY A 308 25.10 -1.89 39.69
N THR A 309 23.90 -1.41 39.38
CA THR A 309 22.97 -0.86 40.39
C THR A 309 21.70 -1.71 40.48
N GLY A 310 21.75 -2.74 41.33
CA GLY A 310 20.61 -3.59 41.66
C GLY A 310 19.51 -2.78 42.35
N GLY A 311 18.53 -2.32 41.58
CA GLY A 311 17.31 -1.66 42.03
C GLY A 311 16.28 -1.61 40.92
N GLU A 312 15.05 -1.17 41.23
CA GLU A 312 13.92 -1.03 40.28
C GLU A 312 14.26 -0.21 39.02
N SER A 313 15.34 0.59 39.07
CA SER A 313 15.87 1.40 37.96
C SER A 313 16.74 0.62 36.94
N ALA A 314 17.01 -0.67 37.14
CA ALA A 314 17.93 -1.43 36.28
C ALA A 314 17.44 -1.56 34.83
N ASP A 315 16.11 -1.60 34.61
CA ASP A 315 15.48 -1.76 33.29
C ASP A 315 15.08 -0.42 32.63
N GLU A 316 15.49 0.74 33.17
CA GLU A 316 15.20 2.02 32.54
C GLU A 316 16.08 2.26 31.31
N LEU A 317 15.46 2.47 30.14
CA LEU A 317 16.16 2.67 28.87
C LEU A 317 16.43 4.15 28.54
N VAL A 318 15.86 5.08 29.30
CA VAL A 318 15.89 6.52 28.97
C VAL A 318 17.31 7.07 28.96
N GLN A 319 18.12 6.70 29.95
CA GLN A 319 19.52 7.16 30.03
C GLN A 319 20.41 6.40 29.04
N ASP A 320 20.21 5.09 28.89
CA ASP A 320 20.92 4.29 27.90
C ASP A 320 20.76 4.88 26.50
N TYR A 321 19.53 5.21 26.08
CA TYR A 321 19.29 5.82 24.78
C TYR A 321 19.94 7.20 24.64
N LYS A 322 20.01 8.02 25.69
CA LYS A 322 20.72 9.31 25.61
C LYS A 322 22.20 9.12 25.37
N ILE A 323 22.82 8.17 26.07
CA ILE A 323 24.24 7.86 25.92
C ILE A 323 24.49 7.26 24.53
N ILE A 324 23.65 6.33 24.08
CA ILE A 324 23.73 5.74 22.72
C ILE A 324 23.62 6.83 21.64
N LYS A 325 22.67 7.77 21.76
CA LYS A 325 22.53 8.88 20.81
C LYS A 325 23.81 9.72 20.71
N GLN A 326 24.48 9.96 21.84
CA GLN A 326 25.75 10.68 21.86
C GLN A 326 26.86 9.89 21.16
N TYR A 327 27.01 8.58 21.44
CA TYR A 327 27.99 7.74 20.75
C TYR A 327 27.72 7.60 19.25
N ILE A 328 26.47 7.59 18.80
CA ILE A 328 26.16 7.59 17.37
C ILE A 328 26.70 8.86 16.72
N GLU A 329 26.56 10.01 17.37
CA GLU A 329 27.06 11.30 16.87
C GLU A 329 28.59 11.37 16.86
N ASP A 330 29.25 10.86 17.90
CA ASP A 330 30.70 10.92 18.06
C ASP A 330 31.43 9.85 17.22
N ASP A 331 30.89 8.63 17.17
CA ASP A 331 31.60 7.44 16.68
C ASP A 331 30.96 6.76 15.47
N CYS A 332 29.71 7.06 15.10
CA CYS A 332 29.08 6.47 13.90
C CYS A 332 28.90 7.47 12.76
N LYS A 333 28.82 8.77 13.08
CA LYS A 333 28.48 9.82 12.12
C LYS A 333 29.41 9.87 10.91
N PHE A 334 30.71 9.65 11.10
CA PHE A 334 31.69 9.69 9.99
C PHE A 334 31.32 8.68 8.88
N LEU A 335 30.87 7.48 9.23
CA LEU A 335 30.46 6.46 8.26
C LEU A 335 29.07 6.73 7.71
N LEU A 336 28.14 7.15 8.56
CA LEU A 336 26.78 7.49 8.15
C LEU A 336 26.79 8.64 7.12
N ASP A 337 27.64 9.65 7.30
CA ASP A 337 27.82 10.73 6.35
C ASP A 337 28.38 10.22 5.01
N ILE A 338 29.35 9.30 5.03
CA ILE A 338 29.90 8.69 3.80
C ILE A 338 28.81 7.88 3.05
N SER A 339 28.02 7.07 3.76
CA SER A 339 26.98 6.22 3.15
C SER A 339 25.76 7.01 2.64
N THR A 340 25.48 8.18 3.23
CA THR A 340 24.34 9.04 2.87
C THR A 340 24.70 10.16 1.90
N ARG A 341 25.97 10.30 1.49
CA ARG A 341 26.42 11.26 0.47
C ARG A 341 25.65 11.09 -0.84
N GLU A 342 25.21 12.21 -1.40
CA GLU A 342 24.51 12.27 -2.68
C GLU A 342 25.41 11.75 -3.81
N ASN A 343 24.83 10.99 -4.74
CA ASN A 343 25.52 10.38 -5.89
C ASN A 343 26.62 9.36 -5.54
N SER A 344 26.72 8.93 -4.27
CA SER A 344 27.70 7.93 -3.85
C SER A 344 27.39 6.51 -4.35
N GLY A 345 26.11 6.21 -4.63
CA GLY A 345 25.64 4.86 -4.93
C GLY A 345 25.57 3.94 -3.70
N LEU A 346 25.84 4.44 -2.50
CA LEU A 346 25.93 3.66 -1.26
C LEU A 346 24.59 3.56 -0.50
N HIS A 347 23.48 3.97 -1.11
CA HIS A 347 22.14 3.83 -0.52
C HIS A 347 21.62 2.38 -0.45
N VAL A 348 22.43 1.41 -0.90
CA VAL A 348 22.15 -0.02 -0.78
C VAL A 348 22.37 -0.53 0.64
N PHE A 349 23.19 0.17 1.44
CA PHE A 349 23.49 -0.21 2.82
C PHE A 349 22.47 0.35 3.81
N SER A 350 22.13 -0.48 4.80
CA SER A 350 21.19 -0.18 5.89
C SER A 350 21.91 -0.22 7.25
N PHE A 351 23.04 0.49 7.40
CA PHE A 351 23.85 0.51 8.63
C PHE A 351 23.07 0.89 9.90
N VAL A 352 22.14 1.85 9.79
CA VAL A 352 21.31 2.29 10.92
C VAL A 352 20.41 1.15 11.43
N ALA A 353 19.85 0.33 10.52
CA ALA A 353 19.00 -0.79 10.89
C ALA A 353 19.81 -2.03 11.31
N ASN A 354 20.72 -2.48 10.45
CA ASN A 354 21.36 -3.79 10.56
C ASN A 354 22.62 -3.78 11.41
N SER A 355 23.18 -2.60 11.70
CA SER A 355 24.30 -2.45 12.64
C SER A 355 23.84 -1.83 13.94
N ILE A 356 23.34 -0.59 13.93
CA ILE A 356 23.03 0.17 15.16
C ILE A 356 21.79 -0.40 15.86
N LEU A 357 20.62 -0.35 15.21
CA LEU A 357 19.37 -0.79 15.84
C LEU A 357 19.42 -2.28 16.22
N LYS A 358 20.03 -3.11 15.38
CA LYS A 358 20.19 -4.54 15.63
C LYS A 358 21.03 -4.83 16.88
N GLU A 359 22.15 -4.14 17.06
CA GLU A 359 23.00 -4.35 18.24
C GLU A 359 22.32 -3.83 19.52
N VAL A 360 21.69 -2.66 19.46
CA VAL A 360 20.94 -2.09 20.58
C VAL A 360 19.79 -3.02 20.98
N LEU A 361 19.04 -3.58 20.02
CA LEU A 361 17.98 -4.55 20.29
C LEU A 361 18.53 -5.81 20.97
N SER A 362 19.60 -6.39 20.42
CA SER A 362 20.28 -7.57 20.98
C SER A 362 20.75 -7.31 22.42
N ALA A 363 21.32 -6.14 22.69
CA ALA A 363 21.80 -5.78 24.02
C ALA A 363 20.66 -5.63 25.04
N ILE A 364 19.56 -4.96 24.67
CA ILE A 364 18.38 -4.83 25.54
C ILE A 364 17.78 -6.21 25.82
N GLN A 365 17.61 -7.06 24.80
CA GLN A 365 17.06 -8.42 24.98
C GLN A 365 17.91 -9.28 25.92
N LYS A 366 19.24 -9.18 25.83
CA LYS A 366 20.16 -9.98 26.66
C LYS A 366 20.28 -9.47 28.08
N ARG A 367 20.37 -8.15 28.26
CA ARG A 367 20.79 -7.53 29.53
C ARG A 367 19.63 -6.90 30.31
N LYS A 368 18.59 -6.41 29.62
CA LYS A 368 17.42 -5.75 30.21
C LYS A 368 16.10 -6.30 29.63
N PRO A 369 15.83 -7.61 29.71
CA PRO A 369 14.59 -8.19 29.18
C PRO A 369 13.33 -7.67 29.88
N GLY A 370 13.46 -7.23 31.14
CA GLY A 370 12.37 -6.64 31.92
C GLY A 370 11.87 -5.31 31.34
N ALA A 371 12.70 -4.59 30.57
CA ALA A 371 12.32 -3.32 29.96
C ALA A 371 11.13 -3.43 28.98
N PHE A 372 10.97 -4.59 28.34
CA PHE A 372 9.83 -4.88 27.44
C PHE A 372 8.62 -5.49 28.17
N SER A 373 8.68 -5.69 29.49
CA SER A 373 7.62 -6.37 30.23
C SER A 373 6.42 -5.43 30.46
N PRO A 374 5.22 -5.78 29.96
CA PRO A 374 4.02 -4.97 30.21
C PRO A 374 3.54 -5.08 31.66
N GLY A 375 4.07 -6.01 32.46
CA GLY A 375 3.67 -6.24 33.85
C GLY A 375 3.90 -5.05 34.79
N ARG A 376 4.72 -4.07 34.38
CA ARG A 376 4.87 -2.77 35.03
C ARG A 376 4.47 -1.66 34.07
N PRO A 377 3.17 -1.30 33.99
CA PRO A 377 2.67 -0.42 32.94
C PRO A 377 3.35 0.96 32.88
N LYS A 378 3.68 1.58 34.01
CA LYS A 378 4.34 2.91 34.04
C LYS A 378 5.74 2.87 33.44
N GLU A 379 6.56 1.91 33.87
CA GLU A 379 7.92 1.68 33.35
C GLU A 379 7.89 1.28 31.87
N PHE A 380 6.98 0.36 31.50
CA PHE A 380 6.79 -0.08 30.12
C PHE A 380 6.47 1.11 29.19
N LEU A 381 5.54 1.99 29.58
CA LEU A 381 5.18 3.14 28.76
C LEU A 381 6.34 4.13 28.65
N LYS A 382 7.04 4.41 29.75
CA LYS A 382 8.22 5.29 29.76
C LYS A 382 9.29 4.77 28.79
N ASN A 383 9.62 3.48 28.89
CA ASN A 383 10.58 2.82 28.00
C ASN A 383 10.10 2.79 26.54
N TYR A 384 8.82 2.51 26.30
CA TYR A 384 8.24 2.52 24.95
C TYR A 384 8.32 3.91 24.30
N LYS A 385 7.94 4.97 25.02
CA LYS A 385 8.03 6.35 24.51
C LYS A 385 9.47 6.75 24.23
N SER A 386 10.41 6.42 25.12
CA SER A 386 11.83 6.68 24.88
C SER A 386 12.39 5.87 23.71
N SER A 387 11.88 4.66 23.48
CA SER A 387 12.22 3.86 22.30
C SER A 387 11.70 4.47 21.00
N LEU A 388 10.48 5.04 21.00
CA LEU A 388 9.96 5.79 19.86
C LEU A 388 10.78 7.05 19.57
N ASP A 389 11.17 7.79 20.62
CA ASP A 389 12.07 8.95 20.49
C ASP A 389 13.48 8.57 20.01
N PHE A 390 13.96 7.39 20.38
CA PHE A 390 15.20 6.82 19.84
C PHE A 390 15.06 6.48 18.35
N LEU A 391 13.98 5.79 17.95
CA LEU A 391 13.72 5.50 16.54
C LEU A 391 13.55 6.78 15.71
N ALA A 392 12.86 7.80 16.24
CA ALA A 392 12.72 9.09 15.57
C ALA A 392 14.08 9.78 15.35
N HIS A 393 15.00 9.66 16.29
CA HIS A 393 16.37 10.14 16.13
C HIS A 393 17.13 9.37 15.03
N LEU A 394 17.00 8.05 14.99
CA LEU A 394 17.59 7.22 13.92
C LEU A 394 16.99 7.56 12.54
N GLU A 395 15.68 7.83 12.48
CA GLU A 395 15.00 8.27 11.26
C GLU A 395 15.53 9.62 10.75
N GLY A 396 16.02 10.47 11.65
CA GLY A 396 16.63 11.77 11.33
C GLY A 396 17.88 11.69 10.45
N TYR A 397 18.57 10.54 10.42
CA TYR A 397 19.72 10.33 9.51
C TYR A 397 19.29 10.11 8.05
N TYR A 398 18.01 9.86 7.78
CA TYR A 398 17.48 9.71 6.42
C TYR A 398 16.85 11.02 5.92
N ARG A 399 17.29 11.49 4.75
CA ARG A 399 16.83 12.77 4.17
C ARG A 399 15.47 12.71 3.50
N THR A 400 15.04 11.53 3.03
CA THR A 400 13.81 11.39 2.24
C THR A 400 12.77 10.50 2.92
N ARG A 401 11.49 10.79 2.70
CA ARG A 401 10.38 9.97 3.20
C ARG A 401 10.43 8.53 2.68
N SER A 402 10.93 8.31 1.46
CA SER A 402 11.09 6.97 0.89
C SER A 402 12.16 6.16 1.63
N SER A 403 13.30 6.78 1.97
CA SER A 403 14.35 6.13 2.76
C SER A 403 13.86 5.77 4.17
N VAL A 404 13.09 6.66 4.82
CA VAL A 404 12.46 6.36 6.12
C VAL A 404 11.46 5.20 5.99
N ALA A 405 10.66 5.16 4.93
CA ALA A 405 9.73 4.05 4.69
C ALA A 405 10.47 2.72 4.48
N LYS A 406 11.61 2.73 3.79
CA LYS A 406 12.49 1.55 3.65
C LYS A 406 13.04 1.11 5.01
N PHE A 407 13.54 2.04 5.82
CA PHE A 407 14.02 1.75 7.18
C PHE A 407 12.94 1.12 8.06
N ARG A 408 11.71 1.64 8.04
CA ARG A 408 10.58 1.07 8.78
C ARG A 408 10.14 -0.32 8.28
N ALA A 409 10.47 -0.66 7.03
CA ALA A 409 10.19 -1.95 6.43
C ALA A 409 11.29 -3.00 6.68
N GLU A 410 12.44 -2.58 7.23
CA GLU A 410 13.52 -3.51 7.58
C GLU A 410 13.08 -4.51 8.66
N ALA A 411 13.55 -5.75 8.54
CA ALA A 411 13.16 -6.83 9.43
C ALA A 411 13.48 -6.52 10.91
N VAL A 412 14.62 -5.88 11.17
CA VAL A 412 15.05 -5.50 12.54
C VAL A 412 14.13 -4.44 13.13
N TYR A 413 13.65 -3.46 12.34
CA TYR A 413 12.71 -2.46 12.83
C TYR A 413 11.38 -3.10 13.23
N ILE A 414 10.87 -4.00 12.39
CA ILE A 414 9.63 -4.74 12.66
C ILE A 414 9.79 -5.62 13.90
N GLU A 415 10.93 -6.31 14.04
CA GLU A 415 11.24 -7.12 15.21
C GLU A 415 11.33 -6.28 16.49
N PHE A 416 11.99 -5.13 16.43
CA PHE A 416 12.07 -4.17 17.54
C PHE A 416 10.67 -3.73 17.99
N MET A 417 9.81 -3.33 17.05
CA MET A 417 8.43 -2.93 17.34
C MET A 417 7.59 -4.09 17.88
N LYS A 418 7.84 -5.32 17.44
CA LYS A 418 7.13 -6.52 17.89
C LYS A 418 7.44 -6.89 19.34
N GLN A 419 8.58 -6.49 19.90
CA GLN A 419 8.90 -6.69 21.32
C GLN A 419 7.90 -5.95 22.23
N TRP A 420 7.37 -4.81 21.76
CA TRP A 420 6.42 -4.01 22.51
C TRP A 420 5.01 -4.58 22.39
N ASN A 421 4.60 -5.39 23.36
CA ASN A 421 3.25 -5.94 23.40
C ASN A 421 2.21 -4.91 23.91
N ILE A 422 1.94 -3.91 23.07
CA ILE A 422 0.98 -2.82 23.37
C ILE A 422 -0.43 -3.38 23.62
N GLY A 423 -0.78 -4.53 23.02
CA GLY A 423 -2.05 -5.20 23.25
C GLY A 423 -2.23 -5.68 24.69
N VAL A 424 -1.20 -6.32 25.26
CA VAL A 424 -1.21 -6.74 26.68
C VAL A 424 -1.16 -5.53 27.61
N TYR A 425 -0.34 -4.53 27.28
CA TYR A 425 -0.31 -3.26 28.02
C TYR A 425 -1.72 -2.63 28.13
N PHE A 426 -2.43 -2.51 27.01
CA PHE A 426 -3.78 -1.97 27.00
C PHE A 426 -4.74 -2.83 27.82
N THR A 427 -4.63 -4.17 27.76
CA THR A 427 -5.47 -5.06 28.57
C THR A 427 -5.27 -4.84 30.07
N LEU A 428 -4.03 -4.64 30.51
CA LEU A 428 -3.72 -4.34 31.92
C LEU A 428 -4.28 -2.98 32.34
N ARG A 429 -4.07 -1.93 31.52
CA ARG A 429 -4.64 -0.60 31.78
C ARG A 429 -6.17 -0.60 31.76
N PHE A 430 -6.77 -1.38 30.86
CA PHE A 430 -8.21 -1.58 30.82
C PHE A 430 -8.73 -2.21 32.13
N GLN A 431 -8.09 -3.28 32.61
CA GLN A 431 -8.47 -3.93 33.86
C GLN A 431 -8.29 -3.02 35.07
N GLU A 432 -7.20 -2.24 35.12
CA GLU A 432 -6.94 -1.25 36.17
C GLU A 432 -8.03 -0.16 36.18
N ILE A 433 -8.29 0.48 35.04
CA ILE A 433 -9.23 1.61 34.95
C ILE A 433 -10.68 1.13 35.10
N ALA A 434 -11.12 0.18 34.28
CA ALA A 434 -12.48 -0.33 34.33
C ALA A 434 -12.78 -1.07 35.64
N GLY A 435 -11.80 -1.82 36.17
CA GLY A 435 -11.94 -2.52 37.45
C GLY A 435 -12.05 -1.57 38.64
N THR A 436 -11.37 -0.42 38.61
CA THR A 436 -11.52 0.64 39.61
C THR A 436 -12.95 1.20 39.61
N LEU A 437 -13.52 1.46 38.43
CA LEU A 437 -14.91 1.89 38.32
C LEU A 437 -15.87 0.80 38.79
N ASP A 438 -15.72 -0.44 38.30
CA ASP A 438 -16.61 -1.55 38.65
C ASP A 438 -16.64 -1.80 40.17
N SER A 439 -15.49 -1.72 40.84
CA SER A 439 -15.38 -1.86 42.29
C SER A 439 -16.13 -0.74 43.04
N SER A 440 -16.14 0.48 42.50
CA SER A 440 -16.87 1.64 43.06
C SER A 440 -18.39 1.50 42.87
N LEU A 441 -18.83 0.93 41.74
CA LEU A 441 -20.25 0.76 41.40
C LEU A 441 -20.94 -0.38 42.17
N VAL A 442 -20.19 -1.40 42.62
CA VAL A 442 -20.75 -2.54 43.38
C VAL A 442 -21.12 -2.18 44.83
N VAL A 443 -20.65 -1.04 45.34
CA VAL A 443 -20.93 -0.58 46.71
C VAL A 443 -22.44 -0.37 46.94
N ALA A 444 -22.96 -0.94 48.02
CA ALA A 444 -24.40 -1.00 48.32
C ALA A 444 -25.02 0.33 48.82
N SER A 445 -24.23 1.39 49.01
CA SER A 445 -24.70 2.69 49.48
C SER A 445 -24.13 3.85 48.65
N LEU A 446 -24.95 4.90 48.48
CA LEU A 446 -24.51 6.21 48.03
C LEU A 446 -23.92 6.94 49.24
N LEU A 447 -22.60 7.08 49.27
CA LEU A 447 -21.92 7.87 50.30
C LEU A 447 -21.52 9.22 49.68
N PRO A 448 -22.15 10.33 50.10
CA PRO A 448 -21.61 11.66 49.82
C PRO A 448 -20.21 11.77 50.44
N VAL A 449 -19.26 12.34 49.71
CA VAL A 449 -17.91 12.56 50.25
C VAL A 449 -17.97 13.65 51.31
N GLU A 450 -17.86 13.28 52.59
CA GLU A 450 -17.69 14.25 53.68
C GLU A 450 -16.28 14.86 53.60
N SER A 451 -16.22 16.19 53.62
CA SER A 451 -15.00 16.98 53.56
C SER A 451 -14.14 16.75 54.80
N SER A 452 -13.17 15.85 54.71
CA SER A 452 -12.11 15.69 55.71
C SER A 452 -10.72 15.68 55.07
N SER A 453 -10.39 16.70 54.28
CA SER A 453 -9.01 17.14 54.08
C SER A 453 -8.98 18.58 53.54
N SER A 454 -8.28 19.43 54.26
CA SER A 454 -8.24 20.89 54.12
C SER A 454 -7.35 21.40 52.99
N ASP A 455 -7.17 20.65 51.91
CA ASP A 455 -6.27 21.02 50.81
C ASP A 455 -6.88 20.69 49.45
N LEU A 456 -7.78 21.55 48.95
CA LEU A 456 -7.79 22.05 47.57
C LEU A 456 -8.96 23.04 47.42
N LYS A 457 -8.64 24.33 47.32
CA LYS A 457 -9.59 25.44 47.04
C LYS A 457 -10.07 25.45 45.58
N ASN A 458 -10.45 24.30 45.02
CA ASN A 458 -11.24 24.23 43.80
C ASN A 458 -12.49 23.42 44.15
N SER A 459 -13.62 24.11 44.12
CA SER A 459 -14.98 23.61 44.40
C SER A 459 -15.13 22.12 44.13
N GLN A 460 -15.49 21.33 45.16
CA GLN A 460 -15.92 19.94 44.97
C GLN A 460 -17.12 19.93 44.01
N ALA A 461 -16.86 19.68 42.74
CA ALA A 461 -17.85 19.78 41.68
C ALA A 461 -18.72 18.52 41.55
N LEU A 462 -18.27 17.41 42.13
CA LEU A 462 -18.99 16.14 42.23
C LEU A 462 -19.10 15.72 43.69
N LEU A 463 -20.23 15.13 44.08
CA LEU A 463 -20.57 14.81 45.45
C LEU A 463 -20.50 13.30 45.75
N LEU A 464 -20.84 12.47 44.77
CA LEU A 464 -20.85 11.02 44.91
C LEU A 464 -19.49 10.44 44.55
N LYS A 465 -19.01 9.50 45.38
CA LYS A 465 -17.76 8.77 45.13
C LYS A 465 -17.77 8.08 43.77
N GLN A 466 -18.90 7.49 43.36
CA GLN A 466 -19.04 6.79 42.08
C GLN A 466 -18.84 7.74 40.88
N SER A 467 -19.39 8.96 40.96
CA SER A 467 -19.24 9.98 39.91
C SER A 467 -17.80 10.50 39.84
N ILE A 468 -17.15 10.69 41.00
CA ILE A 468 -15.74 11.09 41.08
C ILE A 468 -14.85 10.01 40.45
N THR A 469 -15.03 8.74 40.82
CA THR A 469 -14.27 7.62 40.24
C THR A 469 -14.47 7.53 38.73
N LEU A 470 -15.68 7.77 38.21
CA LEU A 470 -15.93 7.83 36.77
C LEU A 470 -15.09 8.93 36.11
N LEU A 471 -15.12 10.15 36.63
CA LEU A 471 -14.38 11.27 36.05
C LEU A 471 -12.86 11.04 36.09
N GLU A 472 -12.36 10.47 37.18
CA GLU A 472 -10.95 10.06 37.32
C GLU A 472 -10.57 9.00 36.28
N CYS A 473 -11.42 7.97 36.09
CA CYS A 473 -11.20 6.93 35.09
C CYS A 473 -11.22 7.48 33.65
N LEU A 474 -12.16 8.38 33.35
CA LEU A 474 -12.26 9.05 32.04
C LEU A 474 -11.01 9.88 31.76
N SER A 475 -10.55 10.64 32.76
CA SER A 475 -9.35 11.47 32.66
C SER A 475 -8.09 10.61 32.49
N SER A 476 -7.97 9.55 33.29
CA SER A 476 -6.83 8.61 33.26
C SER A 476 -6.62 7.97 31.88
N CYS A 477 -7.70 7.68 31.14
CA CYS A 477 -7.60 7.13 29.78
C CYS A 477 -6.77 7.98 28.81
N TRP A 478 -6.70 9.30 29.03
CA TRP A 478 -6.07 10.26 28.14
C TRP A 478 -4.88 11.00 28.78
N GLN A 479 -4.47 10.61 29.99
CA GLN A 479 -3.26 11.14 30.60
C GLN A 479 -2.01 10.68 29.85
N ASP A 480 -0.97 11.52 29.84
CA ASP A 480 0.28 11.23 29.13
C ASP A 480 0.96 9.95 29.67
N ASP A 481 0.85 9.65 30.96
CA ASP A 481 1.43 8.46 31.59
C ASP A 481 0.63 7.16 31.42
N VAL A 482 -0.45 7.20 30.63
CA VAL A 482 -1.31 6.05 30.30
C VAL A 482 -1.51 5.92 28.79
N LEU A 483 -1.66 7.04 28.08
CA LEU A 483 -2.05 7.04 26.68
C LEU A 483 -0.91 6.56 25.76
N VAL A 484 -1.26 5.60 24.91
CA VAL A 484 -0.47 5.22 23.73
C VAL A 484 -1.26 5.63 22.48
N ILE A 485 -0.74 6.59 21.72
CA ILE A 485 -1.44 7.18 20.56
C ILE A 485 -1.83 6.11 19.53
N SER A 486 -0.99 5.10 19.31
CA SER A 486 -1.28 3.98 18.38
C SER A 486 -2.44 3.09 18.82
N CYS A 487 -2.94 3.22 20.06
CA CYS A 487 -4.11 2.55 20.60
C CYS A 487 -5.21 3.54 21.02
N ALA A 488 -5.20 4.78 20.51
CA ALA A 488 -6.18 5.81 20.86
C ALA A 488 -7.62 5.37 20.55
N ASP A 489 -7.83 4.56 19.52
CA ASP A 489 -9.12 3.92 19.20
C ASP A 489 -9.64 3.04 20.34
N LYS A 490 -8.75 2.27 20.98
CA LYS A 490 -9.09 1.40 22.11
C LYS A 490 -9.36 2.20 23.38
N PHE A 491 -8.60 3.26 23.64
CA PHE A 491 -8.86 4.17 24.76
C PHE A 491 -10.17 4.94 24.58
N LEU A 492 -10.49 5.39 23.37
CA LEU A 492 -11.81 5.97 23.06
C LEU A 492 -12.94 4.97 23.31
N ARG A 493 -12.77 3.72 22.86
CA ARG A 493 -13.75 2.66 23.16
C ARG A 493 -13.91 2.46 24.67
N LEU A 494 -12.81 2.45 25.44
CA LEU A 494 -12.86 2.37 26.90
C LEU A 494 -13.62 3.56 27.50
N THR A 495 -13.34 4.79 27.06
CA THR A 495 -14.10 5.99 27.47
C THR A 495 -15.61 5.79 27.30
N LEU A 496 -16.06 5.35 26.12
CA LEU A 496 -17.48 5.11 25.87
C LEU A 496 -18.05 3.96 26.72
N GLN A 497 -17.24 2.91 26.96
CA GLN A 497 -17.62 1.81 27.83
C GLN A 497 -17.76 2.24 29.30
N LEU A 498 -16.91 3.14 29.81
CA LEU A 498 -17.02 3.68 31.16
C LEU A 498 -18.32 4.49 31.33
N LEU A 499 -18.63 5.36 30.36
CA LEU A 499 -19.91 6.11 30.33
C LEU A 499 -21.12 5.17 30.28
N SER A 500 -21.05 4.12 29.45
CA SER A 500 -22.11 3.12 29.33
C SER A 500 -22.29 2.31 30.62
N ARG A 501 -21.19 1.89 31.28
CA ARG A 501 -21.22 1.16 32.56
C ARG A 501 -21.90 1.97 33.65
N TYR A 502 -21.53 3.25 33.78
CA TYR A 502 -22.15 4.16 34.74
C TYR A 502 -23.64 4.37 34.44
N SER A 503 -23.99 4.58 33.16
CA SER A 503 -25.39 4.75 32.73
C SER A 503 -26.24 3.51 33.03
N ASN A 504 -25.70 2.33 32.72
CA ASN A 504 -26.37 1.05 32.98
C ASN A 504 -26.54 0.81 34.47
N TRP A 505 -25.52 1.09 35.29
CA TRP A 505 -25.61 0.99 36.74
C TRP A 505 -26.74 1.84 37.32
N LEU A 506 -26.88 3.09 36.86
CA LEU A 506 -28.00 3.96 37.23
C LEU A 506 -29.35 3.38 36.80
N LEU A 507 -29.49 2.95 35.54
CA LEU A 507 -30.73 2.38 35.03
C LEU A 507 -31.13 1.10 35.76
N THR A 508 -30.19 0.19 36.02
CA THR A 508 -30.45 -1.05 36.76
C THR A 508 -30.86 -0.77 38.21
N GLY A 509 -30.22 0.21 38.86
CA GLY A 509 -30.61 0.64 40.20
C GLY A 509 -32.04 1.20 40.22
N LEU A 510 -32.38 2.12 39.31
CA LEU A 510 -33.71 2.71 39.19
C LEU A 510 -34.80 1.64 38.90
N ALA A 511 -34.51 0.68 38.03
CA ALA A 511 -35.41 -0.44 37.74
C ALA A 511 -35.63 -1.34 38.95
N ALA A 512 -34.56 -1.68 39.69
CA ALA A 512 -34.64 -2.45 40.93
C ALA A 512 -35.53 -1.77 41.97
N ARG A 513 -35.39 -0.45 42.15
CA ARG A 513 -36.25 0.34 43.04
C ARG A 513 -37.73 0.29 42.63
N LYS A 514 -38.06 0.44 41.34
CA LYS A 514 -39.45 0.37 40.84
C LYS A 514 -40.10 -0.99 41.09
N SER A 515 -39.33 -2.06 40.91
CA SER A 515 -39.80 -3.44 41.11
C SER A 515 -39.84 -3.90 42.58
N LYS A 516 -39.24 -3.14 43.51
CA LYS A 516 -39.01 -3.53 44.93
C LYS A 516 -38.36 -4.92 45.07
N SER A 517 -37.64 -5.36 44.04
CA SER A 517 -37.00 -6.68 43.98
C SER A 517 -35.54 -6.58 44.38
N THR A 518 -35.17 -7.28 45.45
CA THR A 518 -33.79 -7.38 45.97
C THR A 518 -32.96 -8.44 45.24
N GLY A 519 -33.52 -9.12 44.22
CA GLY A 519 -33.02 -10.43 43.79
C GLY A 519 -32.24 -10.52 42.47
N SER A 520 -32.06 -9.45 41.67
CA SER A 520 -31.65 -9.66 40.26
C SER A 520 -30.31 -9.07 39.80
N SER A 521 -29.64 -8.20 40.54
CA SER A 521 -28.32 -7.69 40.14
C SER A 521 -27.51 -7.16 41.33
N ALA A 522 -26.36 -7.78 41.60
CA ALA A 522 -25.38 -7.26 42.56
C ALA A 522 -25.00 -5.81 42.19
N GLY A 523 -24.94 -4.91 43.17
CA GLY A 523 -24.66 -3.48 42.95
C GLY A 523 -25.88 -2.60 42.61
N SER A 524 -27.12 -3.13 42.67
CA SER A 524 -28.35 -2.33 42.54
C SER A 524 -29.02 -2.01 43.89
N GLU A 525 -28.46 -2.49 44.99
CA GLU A 525 -28.99 -2.34 46.35
C GLU A 525 -29.01 -0.88 46.82
N TRP A 526 -28.07 -0.06 46.34
CA TRP A 526 -28.00 1.37 46.64
C TRP A 526 -29.31 2.10 46.31
N ALA A 527 -30.00 1.69 45.24
CA ALA A 527 -31.21 2.39 44.80
C ALA A 527 -32.42 2.05 45.67
N ILE A 528 -32.42 0.91 46.36
CA ILE A 528 -33.48 0.53 47.30
C ILE A 528 -33.24 1.20 48.66
N SER A 529 -31.97 1.29 49.09
CA SER A 529 -31.58 1.93 50.36
C SER A 529 -31.56 3.46 50.31
N ALA A 530 -31.40 4.06 49.12
CA ALA A 530 -31.31 5.51 48.93
C ALA A 530 -32.58 6.25 49.41
N ALA A 531 -32.35 7.31 50.19
CA ALA A 531 -33.36 8.30 50.52
C ALA A 531 -33.73 9.13 49.28
N ALA A 532 -34.86 9.85 49.36
CA ALA A 532 -35.27 10.73 48.26
C ALA A 532 -34.25 11.87 48.03
N ASP A 533 -33.60 12.30 49.10
CA ASP A 533 -32.58 13.34 49.15
C ASP A 533 -31.31 12.91 48.41
N ASP A 534 -30.98 11.61 48.41
CA ASP A 534 -29.75 11.10 47.77
C ASP A 534 -29.82 11.22 46.24
N PHE A 535 -31.02 11.20 45.65
CA PHE A 535 -31.20 11.39 44.22
C PHE A 535 -30.89 12.83 43.77
N ILE A 536 -30.93 13.81 44.68
CA ILE A 536 -30.53 15.18 44.38
C ILE A 536 -29.03 15.22 44.04
N TYR A 537 -28.22 14.46 44.78
CA TYR A 537 -26.79 14.33 44.51
C TYR A 537 -26.52 13.65 43.16
N ILE A 538 -27.33 12.64 42.79
CA ILE A 538 -27.22 11.98 41.48
C ILE A 538 -27.55 12.96 40.34
N ILE A 539 -28.62 13.74 40.47
CA ILE A 539 -29.01 14.73 39.45
C ILE A 539 -27.91 15.79 39.32
N HIS A 540 -27.42 16.31 40.44
CA HIS A 540 -26.32 17.27 40.46
C HIS A 540 -25.09 16.75 39.71
N ASP A 541 -24.62 15.57 40.08
CA ASP A 541 -23.42 14.99 39.51
C ASP A 541 -23.59 14.66 38.02
N LEU A 542 -24.78 14.19 37.61
CA LEU A 542 -25.08 13.96 36.20
C LEU A 542 -25.03 15.24 35.37
N HIS A 543 -25.59 16.35 35.87
CA HIS A 543 -25.49 17.63 35.18
C HIS A 543 -24.04 18.07 35.00
N TYR A 544 -23.22 17.93 36.05
CA TYR A 544 -21.80 18.24 35.97
C TYR A 544 -21.07 17.34 34.98
N LEU A 545 -21.28 16.02 35.05
CA LEU A 545 -20.65 15.05 34.14
C LEU A 545 -21.02 15.31 32.68
N VAL A 546 -22.29 15.61 32.37
CA VAL A 546 -22.73 15.95 31.02
C VAL A 546 -22.01 17.18 30.49
N ASN A 547 -21.89 18.23 31.31
CA ASN A 547 -21.21 19.47 30.93
C ASN A 547 -19.70 19.25 30.75
N GLU A 548 -19.06 18.54 31.66
CA GLU A 548 -17.61 18.27 31.63
C GLU A 548 -17.23 17.37 30.44
N VAL A 549 -17.99 16.28 30.21
CA VAL A 549 -17.77 15.36 29.07
C VAL A 549 -17.97 16.06 27.73
N SER A 550 -18.99 16.93 27.63
CA SER A 550 -19.31 17.66 26.38
C SER A 550 -18.46 18.92 26.18
N GLY A 551 -17.75 19.37 27.21
CA GLY A 551 -16.96 20.60 27.23
C GLY A 551 -15.46 20.33 27.30
N ASN A 552 -14.87 20.57 28.47
CA ASN A 552 -13.43 20.54 28.69
C ASN A 552 -12.79 19.19 28.32
N TYR A 553 -13.43 18.08 28.69
CA TYR A 553 -12.94 16.74 28.41
C TYR A 553 -12.84 16.48 26.91
N LEU A 554 -13.92 16.79 26.17
CA LEU A 554 -13.94 16.67 24.71
C LEU A 554 -12.86 17.54 24.06
N GLY A 555 -12.71 18.79 24.51
CA GLY A 555 -11.66 19.69 24.03
C GLY A 555 -10.26 19.13 24.25
N HIS A 556 -10.00 18.53 25.41
CA HIS A 556 -8.73 17.88 25.72
C HIS A 556 -8.43 16.69 24.78
N VAL A 557 -9.39 15.78 24.60
CA VAL A 557 -9.24 14.62 23.71
C VAL A 557 -8.98 15.04 22.26
N LEU A 558 -9.73 16.02 21.75
CA LEU A 558 -9.52 16.55 20.40
C LEU A 558 -8.16 17.24 20.25
N GLY A 559 -7.69 17.93 21.29
CA GLY A 559 -6.36 18.56 21.32
C GLY A 559 -5.22 17.55 21.19
N LEU A 560 -5.35 16.38 21.82
CA LEU A 560 -4.37 15.28 21.72
C LEU A 560 -4.37 14.63 20.32
N LEU A 561 -5.53 14.56 19.67
CA LEU A 561 -5.71 13.94 18.35
C LEU A 561 -5.58 14.91 17.17
N LYS A 562 -5.09 16.14 17.39
CA LYS A 562 -4.99 17.21 16.37
C LYS A 562 -4.23 16.83 15.09
N SER A 563 -3.39 15.80 15.14
CA SER A 563 -2.63 15.29 13.99
C SER A 563 -3.44 14.37 13.07
N CYS A 564 -4.63 13.93 13.50
CA CYS A 564 -5.55 13.12 12.71
C CYS A 564 -6.32 13.96 11.67
N SER A 565 -6.95 13.30 10.69
CA SER A 565 -7.80 13.98 9.71
C SER A 565 -9.05 14.57 10.37
N SER A 566 -9.64 15.59 9.73
CA SER A 566 -10.88 16.22 10.20
C SER A 566 -12.03 15.23 10.34
N GLU A 567 -12.14 14.26 9.42
CA GLU A 567 -13.16 13.21 9.45
C GLU A 567 -13.06 12.35 10.72
N VAL A 568 -11.84 11.99 11.13
CA VAL A 568 -11.63 11.22 12.36
C VAL A 568 -11.98 12.06 13.59
N LEU A 569 -11.58 13.33 13.61
CA LEU A 569 -11.90 14.24 14.72
C LEU A 569 -13.41 14.44 14.86
N ASP A 570 -14.15 14.55 13.76
CA ASP A 570 -15.61 14.68 13.78
C ASP A 570 -16.29 13.42 14.32
N LEU A 571 -15.81 12.22 13.93
CA LEU A 571 -16.31 10.95 14.47
C LEU A 571 -16.06 10.82 15.98
N VAL A 572 -14.85 11.18 16.44
CA VAL A 572 -14.51 11.17 17.87
C VAL A 572 -15.42 12.13 18.63
N LYS A 573 -15.60 13.35 18.10
CA LYS A 573 -16.47 14.37 18.68
C LYS A 573 -17.91 13.89 18.81
N GLN A 574 -18.48 13.36 17.73
CA GLN A 574 -19.85 12.83 17.73
C GLN A 574 -20.02 11.67 18.73
N SER A 575 -19.03 10.77 18.82
CA SER A 575 -19.07 9.62 19.72
C SER A 575 -19.08 10.04 21.19
N ILE A 576 -18.22 10.98 21.58
CA ILE A 576 -18.16 11.48 22.98
C ILE A 576 -19.42 12.28 23.31
N LEU A 577 -19.91 13.12 22.40
CA LEU A 577 -21.16 13.86 22.58
C LEU A 577 -22.36 12.93 22.73
N GLN A 578 -22.41 11.82 21.97
CA GLN A 578 -23.45 10.80 22.13
C GLN A 578 -23.38 10.14 23.51
N GLY A 579 -22.17 9.89 24.05
CA GLY A 579 -21.98 9.41 25.42
C GLY A 579 -22.51 10.40 26.46
N GLY A 580 -22.21 11.69 26.30
CA GLY A 580 -22.76 12.77 27.14
C GLY A 580 -24.28 12.88 27.05
N ASN A 581 -24.86 12.78 25.84
CA ASN A 581 -26.31 12.75 25.66
C ASN A 581 -26.96 11.54 26.33
N SER A 582 -26.32 10.37 26.29
CA SER A 582 -26.81 9.17 26.97
C SER A 582 -26.92 9.37 28.49
N LEU A 583 -26.00 10.12 29.10
CA LEU A 583 -26.10 10.51 30.51
C LEU A 583 -27.24 11.50 30.75
N LYS A 584 -27.42 12.47 29.84
CA LYS A 584 -28.51 13.45 29.91
C LYS A 584 -29.89 12.78 29.84
N ASP A 585 -30.04 11.74 29.03
CA ASP A 585 -31.27 10.97 28.87
C ASP A 585 -31.67 10.17 30.13
N LEU A 586 -30.78 10.06 31.13
CA LEU A 586 -31.08 9.47 32.44
C LEU A 586 -31.86 10.41 33.36
N LEU A 587 -31.74 11.73 33.17
CA LEU A 587 -32.38 12.72 34.04
C LEU A 587 -33.91 12.54 34.15
N PRO A 588 -34.67 12.35 33.04
CA PRO A 588 -36.11 12.10 33.12
C PRO A 588 -36.47 10.83 33.90
N HIS A 589 -35.64 9.78 33.79
CA HIS A 589 -35.86 8.51 34.48
C HIS A 589 -35.67 8.64 35.99
N ILE A 590 -34.68 9.43 36.42
CA ILE A 590 -34.45 9.74 37.84
C ILE A 590 -35.58 10.61 38.38
N MET A 591 -36.00 11.65 37.63
CA MET A 591 -37.12 12.51 38.01
C MET A 591 -38.43 11.72 38.17
N SER A 592 -38.71 10.77 37.27
CA SER A 592 -39.85 9.86 37.41
C SER A 592 -39.75 9.04 38.70
N SER A 593 -38.58 8.48 39.03
CA SER A 593 -38.38 7.69 40.25
C SER A 593 -38.55 8.48 41.54
N ILE A 594 -38.06 9.73 41.58
CA ILE A 594 -38.29 10.67 42.70
C ILE A 594 -39.77 10.96 42.83
N SER A 595 -40.45 11.25 41.71
CA SER A 595 -41.88 11.54 41.68
C SER A 595 -42.70 10.36 42.20
N ASP A 596 -42.39 9.13 41.76
CA ASP A 596 -43.05 7.91 42.22
C ASP A 596 -42.85 7.72 43.74
N THR A 597 -41.62 7.92 44.24
CA THR A 597 -41.31 7.84 45.68
C THR A 597 -42.10 8.88 46.48
N LEU A 598 -42.20 10.09 45.96
CA LEU A 598 -42.91 11.18 46.61
C LEU A 598 -44.42 10.93 46.65
N VAL A 599 -44.98 10.42 45.56
CA VAL A 599 -46.39 10.03 45.46
C VAL A 599 -46.68 8.90 46.46
N GLU A 600 -45.85 7.86 46.54
CA GLU A 600 -46.01 6.78 47.52
C GLU A 600 -46.04 7.31 48.97
N LYS A 601 -45.09 8.19 49.34
CA LYS A 601 -45.06 8.82 50.67
C LYS A 601 -46.31 9.67 50.93
N SER A 602 -46.73 10.46 49.95
CA SER A 602 -47.92 11.32 50.04
C SER A 602 -49.20 10.48 50.20
N VAL A 603 -49.31 9.35 49.50
CA VAL A 603 -50.43 8.42 49.62
C VAL A 603 -50.46 7.76 51.00
N GLU A 604 -49.31 7.39 51.56
CA GLU A 604 -49.24 6.83 52.92
C GLU A 604 -49.65 7.85 53.99
N ASP A 605 -49.18 9.09 53.88
CA ASP A 605 -49.63 10.18 54.76
C ASP A 605 -51.14 10.44 54.60
N LEU A 606 -51.68 10.38 53.38
CA LEU A 606 -53.13 10.52 53.13
C LEU A 606 -53.96 9.38 53.73
N ARG A 607 -53.45 8.14 53.82
CA ARG A 607 -54.17 7.01 54.45
C ARG A 607 -54.49 7.28 55.92
N GLN A 608 -53.67 8.08 56.62
CA GLN A 608 -53.89 8.45 58.02
C GLN A 608 -55.16 9.29 58.23
N LEU A 609 -55.75 9.86 57.17
CA LEU A 609 -57.03 10.60 57.22
C LEU A 609 -58.16 9.79 57.85
N LYS A 610 -58.21 8.47 57.58
CA LYS A 610 -59.26 7.57 58.11
C LYS A 610 -59.25 7.49 59.65
N GLY A 611 -58.08 7.64 60.28
CA GLY A 611 -57.93 7.64 61.74
C GLY A 611 -58.45 8.93 62.40
N ILE A 612 -58.46 10.04 61.67
CA ILE A 612 -58.87 11.36 62.19
C ILE A 612 -60.39 11.40 62.39
N THR A 613 -61.15 10.83 61.45
CA THR A 613 -62.61 10.68 61.59
C THR A 613 -63.02 9.87 62.81
N ALA A 614 -62.23 8.85 63.21
CA ALA A 614 -62.48 8.08 64.43
C ALA A 614 -62.17 8.91 65.69
N THR A 615 -61.18 9.78 65.63
CA THR A 615 -60.71 10.59 66.76
C THR A 615 -61.71 11.70 67.16
N TYR A 616 -62.46 12.23 66.19
CA TYR A 616 -63.49 13.26 66.40
C TYR A 616 -64.88 12.72 66.76
N ARG A 617 -65.16 11.44 66.52
CA ARG A 617 -66.44 10.79 66.87
C ARG A 617 -66.56 10.42 68.35
N MET A 618 -65.49 10.56 69.14
CA MET A 618 -65.56 10.37 70.59
C MET A 618 -66.12 11.62 71.28
N THR A 619 -67.31 11.51 71.84
CA THR A 619 -68.17 12.60 72.36
C THR A 619 -67.67 13.31 73.63
N ASN A 620 -66.54 12.92 74.21
CA ASN A 620 -66.01 13.46 75.48
C ASN A 620 -64.69 14.26 75.34
N LYS A 621 -64.31 14.72 74.15
CA LYS A 621 -63.07 15.52 73.97
C LYS A 621 -63.33 17.04 73.94
N PRO A 622 -62.49 17.85 74.60
CA PRO A 622 -62.59 19.32 74.57
C PRO A 622 -62.34 19.86 73.16
N LEU A 623 -62.87 21.06 72.87
CA LEU A 623 -62.65 21.73 71.59
C LEU A 623 -61.14 21.90 71.33
N PRO A 624 -60.65 21.63 70.10
CA PRO A 624 -59.22 21.72 69.79
C PRO A 624 -58.71 23.16 69.83
N THR A 625 -57.60 23.39 70.53
CA THR A 625 -56.90 24.69 70.65
C THR A 625 -55.60 24.76 69.84
N ARG A 626 -55.22 23.68 69.14
CA ARG A 626 -54.00 23.60 68.32
C ARG A 626 -54.30 23.03 66.94
N HIS A 627 -53.48 23.40 65.96
CA HIS A 627 -53.56 22.87 64.60
C HIS A 627 -53.32 21.35 64.57
N SER A 628 -53.94 20.67 63.60
CA SER A 628 -53.83 19.22 63.48
C SER A 628 -52.42 18.81 63.01
N PRO A 629 -51.72 17.90 63.72
CA PRO A 629 -50.40 17.41 63.31
C PRO A 629 -50.44 16.65 61.97
N TYR A 630 -51.62 16.19 61.55
CA TYR A 630 -51.84 15.59 60.25
C TYR A 630 -51.63 16.57 59.09
N VAL A 631 -52.09 17.82 59.24
CA VAL A 631 -51.95 18.85 58.18
C VAL A 631 -50.48 19.15 57.93
N SER A 632 -49.67 19.23 58.99
CA SER A 632 -48.21 19.34 58.85
C SER A 632 -47.56 18.09 58.27
N GLY A 633 -48.12 16.89 58.50
CA GLY A 633 -47.65 15.63 57.92
C GLY A 633 -47.85 15.58 56.41
N VAL A 634 -49.08 15.80 55.93
CA VAL A 634 -49.44 15.73 54.50
C VAL A 634 -48.70 16.76 53.64
N LEU A 635 -48.35 17.93 54.20
CA LEU A 635 -47.59 18.96 53.48
C LEU A 635 -46.08 18.69 53.44
N ARG A 636 -45.57 17.75 54.24
CA ARG A 636 -44.13 17.49 54.35
C ARG A 636 -43.52 16.96 53.04
N PRO A 637 -44.12 15.98 52.32
CA PRO A 637 -43.62 15.57 51.01
C PRO A 637 -43.66 16.71 49.98
N ILE A 638 -44.73 17.51 49.97
CA ILE A 638 -44.87 18.62 49.01
C ILE A 638 -43.79 19.70 49.25
N LYS A 639 -43.53 20.04 50.51
CA LYS A 639 -42.45 20.97 50.88
C LYS A 639 -41.07 20.44 50.45
N PHE A 640 -40.85 19.14 50.57
CA PHE A 640 -39.63 18.48 50.12
C PHE A 640 -39.47 18.55 48.59
N CYS A 641 -40.54 18.34 47.82
CA CYS A 641 -40.54 18.50 46.36
C CYS A 641 -40.19 19.94 45.94
N TRP A 642 -40.73 20.93 46.64
CA TRP A 642 -40.43 22.33 46.40
C TRP A 642 -38.94 22.64 46.59
N GLN A 643 -38.32 22.09 47.64
CA GLN A 643 -36.87 22.26 47.88
C GLN A 643 -36.01 21.62 46.78
N ILE A 644 -36.44 20.48 46.23
CA ILE A 644 -35.77 19.86 45.08
C ILE A 644 -35.86 20.77 43.85
N LEU A 645 -37.04 21.27 43.53
CA LEU A 645 -37.26 22.15 42.39
C LEU A 645 -36.48 23.46 42.53
N GLU A 646 -36.45 24.04 43.72
CA GLU A 646 -35.68 25.25 44.03
C GLU A 646 -34.17 25.03 43.85
N TYR A 647 -33.64 23.89 44.30
CA TYR A 647 -32.24 23.50 44.07
C TYR A 647 -31.92 23.35 42.57
N LEU A 648 -32.80 22.71 41.79
CA LEU A 648 -32.62 22.53 40.35
C LEU A 648 -32.72 23.86 39.60
N LEU A 649 -33.62 24.75 40.01
CA LEU A 649 -33.83 26.07 39.38
C LEU A 649 -32.71 27.06 39.69
N LEU A 650 -32.18 27.08 40.93
CA LEU A 650 -31.06 27.93 41.32
C LEU A 650 -29.80 27.61 40.52
N LYS A 651 -29.55 26.33 40.21
CA LYS A 651 -28.38 25.92 39.44
C LYS A 651 -28.54 26.02 37.92
N ALA A 652 -29.76 25.91 37.40
CA ALA A 652 -30.03 26.20 35.98
C ALA A 652 -29.76 27.67 35.61
N HIS A 653 -29.66 28.57 36.59
CA HIS A 653 -29.32 29.98 36.39
C HIS A 653 -27.81 30.28 36.44
N ASP A 654 -26.98 29.37 36.96
CA ASP A 654 -25.52 29.53 37.10
C ASP A 654 -24.71 28.77 36.02
N THR A 655 -25.39 28.13 35.07
CA THR A 655 -24.83 27.54 33.84
C THR A 655 -25.29 28.32 32.63
#